data_AF-A0A2A5CLY9-F1
#
_entry.id   AF-A0A2A5CLY9-F1
#
_cell.length_a   1.000
_cell.length_b   1.000
_cell.length_c   1.000
_cell.angle_alpha   90.00
_cell.angle_beta   90.00
_cell.angle_gamma   90.00
#
_symmetry.space_group_name_H-M   'P 1'
#
loop_
_entity.id
_entity.type
_entity.pdbx_description
1 polymer ?
#
loop_
_entity_poly.entity_id
_entity_poly.type
_entity_poly.pdbx_seq_one_letter_code
_entity_poly.pdbx_strand_id
1 'polypeptide(L)'
;MRVFIAIVLVICLGLVSLFFTNQPQIPPKQERPEVVAIEAALSDGQLLAIANIDVGYIREITEAVYGKLNVSMFPVLSENGLMGQLLSVDKDMAEVSNISVGIKRSSDEAPASILLVFTGVFGVDQIYNQLNLNYEVDKDDSQWVTITEKVVPDEDGCLDEQKLRNVKKEYLFVSDTLILLSEDMSQGQVFLERYRKKAPETQSLEAWREYRKGAVAAFNLGNPFQASAAIPGMTGYILKSETKKNPEITGVSAKVAVDIRSISLSLNARLDSDNHNWIATTIEKSNLKLENAKDDVELVSPTFRDLVTTVTVNTDRKGVVYDAEIGIEMLERLNDILSEAFSYAMGGNNKQRKPEAERIENNPVDYALNKHFEKLPDAKDSPFLESPLLKNGPFIIDVDYLKKNENGQFEMRVLGKVSLPNIETKDGSKPSGRMKLHVKSVLDKNGKELLKNERCDSNKSHFGDRNHKATVSEYYSGDDISSWKTVRLEEGAIPSEVDRLIGEISFNSPIKVHKFKVPLKVGSEIDHLGMRFYLSKVGSQQVGYQLSGNTSRLLEVRALNADGKVLSKSWRFGDADGSKVVQGYKGDVKSLELYLVEQTKELKLPFEVNHIFSHQTVKPEENLSISSSNVNYPKAITVDDLDAYNSIDSV
;
A
#
# COMPACT_ATOMS: atom_id res chain seq x y z
N MET A 1 -9.36 5.08 -23.59
CA MET A 1 -8.14 5.79 -24.03
C MET A 1 -7.32 6.35 -22.86
N ARG A 2 -7.74 7.43 -22.15
CA ARG A 2 -6.95 8.07 -21.06
C ARG A 2 -6.43 7.07 -19.99
N VAL A 3 -7.30 6.19 -19.47
CA VAL A 3 -6.93 5.18 -18.46
C VAL A 3 -6.09 4.03 -19.06
N PHE A 4 -6.25 3.73 -20.34
CA PHE A 4 -5.51 2.66 -21.01
C PHE A 4 -4.04 3.05 -21.25
N ILE A 5 -3.81 4.28 -21.70
CA ILE A 5 -2.47 4.88 -21.81
C ILE A 5 -1.80 4.89 -20.42
N ALA A 6 -2.53 5.27 -19.36
CA ALA A 6 -2.01 5.23 -18.00
C ALA A 6 -1.60 3.81 -17.53
N ILE A 7 -2.41 2.77 -17.78
CA ILE A 7 -2.07 1.40 -17.38
C ILE A 7 -0.85 0.85 -18.14
N VAL A 8 -0.79 1.07 -19.46
CA VAL A 8 0.36 0.66 -20.28
C VAL A 8 1.63 1.41 -19.85
N LEU A 9 1.54 2.73 -19.64
CA LEU A 9 2.63 3.53 -19.09
C LEU A 9 3.08 2.99 -17.72
N VAL A 10 2.19 2.76 -16.77
CA VAL A 10 2.56 2.32 -15.41
C VAL A 10 3.27 0.96 -15.40
N ILE A 11 2.82 0.01 -16.21
CA ILE A 11 3.46 -1.31 -16.33
C ILE A 11 4.84 -1.19 -17.01
N CYS A 12 4.97 -0.35 -18.05
CA CYS A 12 6.23 -0.17 -18.77
C CYS A 12 7.25 0.68 -17.98
N LEU A 13 6.80 1.71 -17.28
CA LEU A 13 7.64 2.74 -16.66
C LEU A 13 8.22 2.34 -15.31
N GLY A 14 7.57 1.41 -14.59
CA GLY A 14 8.12 0.88 -13.35
C GLY A 14 9.52 0.24 -13.54
N LEU A 15 9.80 -0.32 -14.70
CA LEU A 15 11.02 -1.11 -14.93
C LEU A 15 12.30 -0.29 -15.23
N VAL A 16 12.26 1.05 -15.30
CA VAL A 16 13.24 1.78 -16.13
C VAL A 16 13.82 3.10 -15.60
N SER A 17 13.59 3.48 -14.34
CA SER A 17 14.07 4.76 -13.78
C SER A 17 15.57 4.81 -13.39
N LEU A 18 16.39 3.85 -13.82
CA LEU A 18 17.70 3.55 -13.19
C LEU A 18 18.86 3.43 -14.20
N PHE A 19 18.84 4.31 -15.19
CA PHE A 19 19.82 4.45 -16.28
C PHE A 19 20.06 5.98 -16.50
N PHE A 20 21.23 6.54 -16.86
CA PHE A 20 22.52 6.01 -17.35
C PHE A 20 23.67 7.00 -17.03
N THR A 21 24.96 6.60 -17.04
CA THR A 21 26.09 7.50 -17.46
C THR A 21 27.25 6.74 -18.12
N ASN A 22 27.82 7.30 -19.21
CA ASN A 22 28.95 6.80 -20.03
C ASN A 22 28.72 5.48 -20.81
N GLN A 23 29.39 5.33 -21.97
CA GLN A 23 29.09 4.26 -22.94
C GLN A 23 30.23 3.74 -23.82
N PRO A 24 30.26 2.42 -24.07
CA PRO A 24 30.60 1.79 -25.34
C PRO A 24 29.36 1.51 -26.22
N GLN A 25 29.55 1.23 -27.52
CA GLN A 25 28.45 0.87 -28.43
C GLN A 25 28.07 -0.62 -28.34
N ILE A 26 26.77 -0.93 -28.20
CA ILE A 26 26.22 -2.29 -28.26
C ILE A 26 25.36 -2.44 -29.54
N PRO A 27 25.57 -3.46 -30.39
CA PRO A 27 24.74 -3.69 -31.56
C PRO A 27 23.34 -4.26 -31.18
N PRO A 28 22.31 -4.07 -32.02
CA PRO A 28 20.98 -4.63 -31.77
C PRO A 28 21.03 -6.16 -31.69
N LYS A 29 20.54 -6.72 -30.58
CA LYS A 29 20.65 -8.14 -30.27
C LYS A 29 19.83 -9.01 -31.23
N GLN A 30 20.44 -10.07 -31.74
CA GLN A 30 19.75 -11.09 -32.52
C GLN A 30 18.78 -11.88 -31.62
N GLU A 31 17.60 -12.22 -32.15
CA GLU A 31 16.62 -13.02 -31.41
C GLU A 31 17.20 -14.38 -31.01
N ARG A 32 17.07 -14.74 -29.74
CA ARG A 32 17.55 -16.02 -29.21
C ARG A 32 16.60 -17.14 -29.66
N PRO A 33 17.09 -18.25 -30.25
CA PRO A 33 16.23 -19.35 -30.71
C PRO A 33 15.34 -19.97 -29.63
N GLU A 34 15.78 -19.93 -28.38
CA GLU A 34 15.02 -20.39 -27.21
C GLU A 34 13.72 -19.60 -27.00
N VAL A 35 13.77 -18.26 -27.13
CA VAL A 35 12.60 -17.39 -26.99
C VAL A 35 11.58 -17.72 -28.08
N VAL A 36 12.04 -17.86 -29.32
CA VAL A 36 11.20 -18.26 -30.46
C VAL A 36 10.53 -19.63 -30.22
N ALA A 37 11.24 -20.58 -29.60
CA ALA A 37 10.70 -21.89 -29.25
C ALA A 37 9.65 -21.83 -28.11
N ILE A 38 9.85 -20.97 -27.11
CA ILE A 38 8.86 -20.72 -26.04
C ILE A 38 7.60 -20.08 -26.62
N GLU A 39 7.74 -19.09 -27.49
CA GLU A 39 6.62 -18.45 -28.17
C GLU A 39 5.81 -19.44 -29.02
N ALA A 40 6.50 -20.30 -29.78
CA ALA A 40 5.84 -21.36 -30.54
C ALA A 40 5.13 -22.37 -29.63
N ALA A 41 5.70 -22.67 -28.45
CA ALA A 41 5.06 -23.54 -27.47
C ALA A 41 3.84 -22.90 -26.78
N LEU A 42 3.89 -21.60 -26.46
CA LEU A 42 2.76 -20.80 -25.95
C LEU A 42 1.64 -20.67 -26.98
N SER A 43 1.98 -20.57 -28.27
CA SER A 43 1.04 -20.55 -29.40
C SER A 43 0.45 -21.94 -29.69
N ASP A 44 -0.52 -22.34 -28.88
CA ASP A 44 -1.33 -23.55 -29.08
C ASP A 44 -2.76 -23.27 -29.57
N GLY A 45 -3.10 -22.00 -29.81
CA GLY A 45 -4.40 -21.56 -30.31
C GLY A 45 -5.34 -21.08 -29.20
N GLN A 46 -4.93 -21.20 -27.94
CA GLN A 46 -5.66 -20.68 -26.77
C GLN A 46 -5.02 -19.40 -26.21
N LEU A 47 -3.96 -18.89 -26.84
CA LEU A 47 -3.15 -17.75 -26.37
C LEU A 47 -3.82 -16.41 -26.71
N LEU A 48 -4.35 -15.75 -25.68
CA LEU A 48 -5.02 -14.44 -25.78
C LEU A 48 -4.03 -13.26 -25.73
N ALA A 49 -2.97 -13.40 -24.95
CA ALA A 49 -1.94 -12.38 -24.79
C ALA A 49 -0.57 -13.00 -24.55
N ILE A 50 0.47 -12.32 -25.00
CA ILE A 50 1.87 -12.70 -24.79
C ILE A 50 2.69 -11.50 -24.31
N ALA A 51 3.62 -11.71 -23.39
CA ALA A 51 4.66 -10.74 -23.05
C ALA A 51 6.04 -11.39 -23.04
N ASN A 52 7.05 -10.55 -23.19
CA ASN A 52 8.46 -10.93 -23.21
C ASN A 52 9.30 -9.84 -22.53
N ILE A 53 10.27 -10.22 -21.70
CA ILE A 53 11.24 -9.32 -21.04
C ILE A 53 12.62 -9.95 -21.18
N ASP A 54 13.48 -9.36 -22.01
CA ASP A 54 14.87 -9.82 -22.19
C ASP A 54 15.75 -9.28 -21.04
N VAL A 55 15.65 -9.95 -19.88
CA VAL A 55 16.43 -9.65 -18.66
C VAL A 55 17.93 -9.68 -18.94
N GLY A 56 18.41 -10.55 -19.82
CA GLY A 56 19.83 -10.59 -20.19
C GLY A 56 20.27 -9.38 -21.01
N TYR A 57 19.41 -8.82 -21.87
CA TYR A 57 19.69 -7.57 -22.59
C TYR A 57 19.61 -6.35 -21.66
N ILE A 58 18.65 -6.33 -20.72
CA ILE A 58 18.64 -5.34 -19.63
C ILE A 58 19.96 -5.39 -18.87
N ARG A 59 20.41 -6.59 -18.46
CA ARG A 59 21.69 -6.79 -17.75
C ARG A 59 22.90 -6.33 -18.56
N GLU A 60 22.99 -6.68 -19.85
CA GLU A 60 24.07 -6.23 -20.74
C GLU A 60 24.13 -4.70 -20.83
N ILE A 61 22.97 -4.03 -20.91
CA ILE A 61 22.89 -2.56 -20.86
C ILE A 61 23.34 -2.04 -19.49
N THR A 62 22.86 -2.60 -18.37
CA THR A 62 23.27 -2.17 -17.03
C THR A 62 24.77 -2.37 -16.79
N GLU A 63 25.35 -3.49 -17.21
CA GLU A 63 26.78 -3.78 -17.07
C GLU A 63 27.64 -2.85 -17.94
N ALA A 64 27.23 -2.56 -19.18
CA ALA A 64 27.94 -1.63 -20.05
C ALA A 64 27.92 -0.18 -19.55
N VAL A 65 26.90 0.20 -18.77
CA VAL A 65 26.69 1.58 -18.27
C VAL A 65 27.20 1.76 -16.83
N TYR A 66 27.06 0.75 -15.96
CA TYR A 66 27.36 0.84 -14.52
C TYR A 66 28.41 -0.16 -14.02
N GLY A 67 28.91 -1.07 -14.88
CA GLY A 67 29.92 -2.07 -14.54
C GLY A 67 29.40 -3.27 -13.73
N LYS A 68 28.35 -3.12 -12.91
CA LYS A 68 27.64 -4.22 -12.23
C LYS A 68 26.14 -3.94 -12.11
N LEU A 69 25.33 -4.97 -12.33
CA LEU A 69 23.90 -4.97 -12.05
C LEU A 69 23.65 -4.83 -10.53
N ASN A 70 22.86 -3.85 -10.11
CA ASN A 70 22.31 -3.82 -8.75
C ASN A 70 20.89 -4.37 -8.76
N VAL A 71 20.69 -5.54 -8.15
CA VAL A 71 19.40 -6.25 -8.13
C VAL A 71 18.29 -5.46 -7.41
N SER A 72 18.65 -4.57 -6.48
CA SER A 72 17.67 -3.69 -5.81
C SER A 72 17.03 -2.64 -6.73
N MET A 73 17.40 -2.60 -8.02
CA MET A 73 16.89 -1.67 -9.02
C MET A 73 15.61 -2.12 -9.71
N PHE A 74 15.11 -3.35 -9.47
CA PHE A 74 13.86 -3.84 -10.07
C PHE A 74 12.66 -3.68 -9.12
N PRO A 75 11.81 -2.65 -9.25
CA PRO A 75 10.77 -2.33 -8.25
C PRO A 75 9.51 -3.20 -8.35
N VAL A 76 9.46 -4.17 -9.27
CA VAL A 76 8.30 -5.05 -9.50
C VAL A 76 8.33 -6.29 -8.60
N LEU A 77 9.44 -6.54 -7.89
CA LEU A 77 9.61 -7.70 -7.04
C LEU A 77 9.48 -7.30 -5.57
N SER A 78 8.27 -7.45 -5.03
CA SER A 78 8.11 -7.51 -3.58
C SER A 78 8.80 -8.79 -3.09
N GLU A 79 9.77 -8.65 -2.17
CA GLU A 79 10.57 -9.78 -1.65
C GLU A 79 9.69 -10.93 -1.10
N ASN A 80 8.49 -10.59 -0.63
CA ASN A 80 7.55 -11.52 -0.01
C ASN A 80 6.71 -12.35 -1.00
N GLY A 81 6.55 -11.93 -2.26
CA GLY A 81 5.73 -12.66 -3.25
C GLY A 81 6.48 -13.80 -3.94
N LEU A 82 5.77 -14.80 -4.50
CA LEU A 82 6.38 -15.96 -5.17
C LEU A 82 7.41 -15.54 -6.23
N MET A 83 7.08 -14.52 -7.02
CA MET A 83 7.98 -13.92 -8.01
C MET A 83 9.26 -13.36 -7.40
N GLY A 84 9.16 -12.65 -6.27
CA GLY A 84 10.33 -12.13 -5.55
C GLY A 84 11.16 -13.24 -4.93
N GLN A 85 10.53 -14.32 -4.46
CA GLN A 85 11.22 -15.47 -3.89
C GLN A 85 11.95 -16.31 -4.96
N LEU A 86 11.30 -16.60 -6.10
CA LEU A 86 11.92 -17.27 -7.25
C LEU A 86 13.11 -16.49 -7.82
N LEU A 87 13.10 -15.16 -7.71
CA LEU A 87 14.14 -14.26 -8.26
C LEU A 87 15.13 -13.75 -7.20
N SER A 88 15.03 -14.20 -5.95
CA SER A 88 15.99 -13.92 -4.85
C SER A 88 16.77 -15.15 -4.39
N VAL A 89 16.62 -16.29 -5.09
CA VAL A 89 17.30 -17.56 -4.82
C VAL A 89 18.83 -17.41 -4.85
N ASP A 90 19.34 -16.49 -5.66
CA ASP A 90 20.72 -16.03 -5.59
C ASP A 90 20.75 -14.49 -5.62
N LYS A 91 21.79 -13.90 -5.02
CA LYS A 91 22.08 -12.45 -5.12
C LYS A 91 22.49 -12.05 -6.53
N ASP A 92 22.92 -13.02 -7.33
CA ASP A 92 23.19 -12.82 -8.73
C ASP A 92 21.95 -13.20 -9.58
N MET A 93 21.14 -12.20 -9.92
CA MET A 93 20.20 -12.23 -11.07
C MET A 93 20.88 -12.50 -12.43
N ALA A 94 22.17 -12.82 -12.43
CA ALA A 94 23.01 -13.09 -13.58
C ALA A 94 22.52 -14.29 -14.42
N GLU A 95 21.75 -15.21 -13.84
CA GLU A 95 21.36 -16.43 -14.55
C GLU A 95 20.03 -16.31 -15.31
N VAL A 96 19.06 -15.49 -14.85
CA VAL A 96 17.84 -15.23 -15.62
C VAL A 96 18.18 -14.49 -16.91
N SER A 97 17.76 -15.05 -18.03
CA SER A 97 18.10 -14.62 -19.37
C SER A 97 16.91 -13.94 -20.08
N ASN A 98 15.69 -14.45 -19.84
CA ASN A 98 14.45 -13.97 -20.42
C ASN A 98 13.25 -14.43 -19.57
N ILE A 99 12.22 -13.58 -19.49
CA ILE A 99 10.91 -13.91 -18.90
C ILE A 99 9.85 -13.79 -19.99
N SER A 100 9.03 -14.80 -20.19
CA SER A 100 7.91 -14.79 -21.13
C SER A 100 6.61 -15.13 -20.41
N VAL A 101 5.53 -14.44 -20.77
CA VAL A 101 4.20 -14.61 -20.18
C VAL A 101 3.24 -15.02 -21.27
N GLY A 102 2.44 -16.06 -21.03
CA GLY A 102 1.29 -16.39 -21.87
C GLY A 102 0.01 -16.31 -21.05
N ILE A 103 -0.98 -15.55 -21.50
CA ILE A 103 -2.33 -15.59 -20.96
C ILE A 103 -3.18 -16.43 -21.90
N LYS A 104 -3.67 -17.57 -21.41
CA LYS A 104 -4.35 -18.59 -22.21
C LYS A 104 -5.75 -18.85 -21.70
N ARG A 105 -6.67 -19.30 -22.57
CA ARG A 105 -8.04 -19.62 -22.21
C ARG A 105 -8.55 -20.86 -22.94
N SER A 106 -8.92 -21.90 -22.19
CA SER A 106 -9.29 -23.20 -22.75
C SER A 106 -10.69 -23.26 -23.37
N SER A 107 -11.63 -22.44 -22.90
CA SER A 107 -12.98 -22.32 -23.46
C SER A 107 -13.61 -20.95 -23.15
N ASP A 108 -14.72 -20.61 -23.82
CA ASP A 108 -15.44 -19.35 -23.59
C ASP A 108 -16.13 -19.23 -22.22
N GLU A 109 -16.13 -20.30 -21.43
CA GLU A 109 -16.66 -20.32 -20.05
C GLU A 109 -15.54 -20.45 -19.00
N ALA A 110 -14.37 -20.98 -19.36
CA ALA A 110 -13.23 -21.09 -18.45
C ALA A 110 -12.63 -19.72 -18.08
N PRO A 111 -12.05 -19.57 -16.87
CA PRO A 111 -11.17 -18.44 -16.58
C PRO A 111 -9.92 -18.51 -17.47
N ALA A 112 -9.24 -17.37 -17.64
CA ALA A 112 -7.89 -17.41 -18.18
C ALA A 112 -6.92 -18.04 -17.17
N SER A 113 -5.90 -18.71 -17.68
CA SER A 113 -4.72 -19.18 -16.95
C SER A 113 -3.51 -18.37 -17.39
N ILE A 114 -2.68 -17.98 -16.42
CA ILE A 114 -1.38 -17.37 -16.67
C ILE A 114 -0.30 -18.48 -16.66
N LEU A 115 0.60 -18.40 -17.63
CA LEU A 115 1.86 -19.16 -17.67
C LEU A 115 3.02 -18.16 -17.64
N LEU A 116 3.93 -18.34 -16.71
CA LEU A 116 5.17 -17.58 -16.58
C LEU A 116 6.34 -18.52 -16.86
N VAL A 117 7.17 -18.15 -17.83
CA VAL A 117 8.27 -18.96 -18.34
C VAL A 117 9.58 -18.17 -18.20
N PHE A 118 10.51 -18.71 -17.43
CA PHE A 118 11.83 -18.12 -17.22
C PHE A 118 12.86 -19.01 -17.89
N THR A 119 13.78 -18.42 -18.65
CA THR A 119 14.96 -19.13 -19.15
C THR A 119 16.22 -18.56 -18.54
N GLY A 120 17.23 -19.41 -18.38
CA GLY A 120 18.44 -19.04 -17.69
C GLY A 120 19.37 -20.22 -17.44
N VAL A 121 20.15 -20.09 -16.38
CA VAL A 121 20.74 -21.20 -15.63
C VAL A 121 20.03 -21.21 -14.27
N PHE A 122 19.80 -22.39 -13.69
CA PHE A 122 19.01 -22.52 -12.48
C PHE A 122 19.51 -23.64 -11.56
N GLY A 123 19.89 -23.28 -10.32
CA GLY A 123 20.10 -24.25 -9.24
C GLY A 123 18.78 -24.81 -8.73
N VAL A 124 18.32 -25.94 -9.30
CA VAL A 124 17.03 -26.60 -8.98
C VAL A 124 16.82 -26.77 -7.47
N ASP A 125 17.83 -27.26 -6.75
CA ASP A 125 17.75 -27.46 -5.29
C ASP A 125 17.69 -26.14 -4.51
N GLN A 126 18.39 -25.09 -4.96
CA GLN A 126 18.34 -23.77 -4.33
C GLN A 126 16.93 -23.17 -4.45
N ILE A 127 16.29 -23.31 -5.61
CA ILE A 127 14.91 -22.86 -5.85
C ILE A 127 13.95 -23.54 -4.87
N TYR A 128 14.01 -24.87 -4.75
CA TYR A 128 13.15 -25.59 -3.80
C TYR A 128 13.45 -25.23 -2.34
N ASN A 129 14.71 -25.01 -1.97
CA ASN A 129 15.08 -24.60 -0.62
C ASN A 129 14.53 -23.20 -0.26
N GLN A 130 14.61 -22.25 -1.20
CA GLN A 130 14.09 -20.89 -1.01
C GLN A 130 12.56 -20.89 -0.92
N LEU A 131 11.88 -21.61 -1.82
CA LEU A 131 10.42 -21.73 -1.79
C LEU A 131 9.91 -22.34 -0.49
N ASN A 132 10.59 -23.37 0.03
CA ASN A 132 10.24 -24.02 1.29
C ASN A 132 10.27 -23.07 2.52
N LEU A 133 10.85 -21.87 2.43
CA LEU A 133 10.78 -20.89 3.52
C LEU A 133 9.35 -20.39 3.74
N ASN A 134 8.63 -20.03 2.66
CA ASN A 134 7.32 -19.36 2.73
C ASN A 134 6.18 -20.11 2.01
N TYR A 135 6.50 -21.20 1.31
CA TYR A 135 5.53 -22.05 0.62
C TYR A 135 5.60 -23.49 1.11
N GLU A 136 4.47 -24.17 1.05
CA GLU A 136 4.40 -25.63 1.06
C GLU A 136 4.63 -26.11 -0.38
N VAL A 137 5.59 -27.03 -0.52
CA VAL A 137 6.15 -27.47 -1.81
C VAL A 137 5.88 -28.96 -1.94
N ASP A 138 4.72 -29.32 -2.50
CA ASP A 138 4.27 -30.70 -2.64
C ASP A 138 4.81 -31.29 -3.95
N LYS A 139 5.72 -32.26 -3.83
CA LYS A 139 6.33 -32.99 -4.94
C LYS A 139 5.58 -34.31 -5.09
N ASP A 140 4.67 -34.39 -6.06
CA ASP A 140 4.09 -35.67 -6.46
C ASP A 140 5.07 -36.47 -7.34
N ASP A 141 4.69 -37.68 -7.77
CA ASP A 141 5.50 -38.51 -8.67
C ASP A 141 5.61 -37.93 -10.11
N SER A 142 5.05 -36.75 -10.38
CA SER A 142 5.16 -36.08 -11.67
C SER A 142 6.42 -35.21 -11.74
N GLN A 143 6.60 -34.52 -12.88
CA GLN A 143 7.67 -33.52 -13.03
C GLN A 143 7.26 -32.13 -12.52
N TRP A 144 6.04 -32.01 -12.01
CA TRP A 144 5.47 -30.78 -11.46
C TRP A 144 5.52 -30.79 -9.94
N VAL A 145 5.46 -29.59 -9.37
CA VAL A 145 5.44 -29.36 -7.94
C VAL A 145 4.31 -28.40 -7.64
N THR A 146 3.41 -28.77 -6.73
CA THR A 146 2.32 -27.89 -6.31
C THR A 146 2.82 -26.97 -5.21
N ILE A 147 2.68 -25.66 -5.43
CA ILE A 147 3.07 -24.60 -4.52
C ILE A 147 1.81 -24.02 -3.88
N THR A 148 1.82 -23.95 -2.56
CA THR A 148 0.73 -23.43 -1.73
C THR A 148 1.32 -22.44 -0.72
N GLU A 149 0.82 -21.19 -0.67
CA GLU A 149 1.34 -20.17 0.26
C GLU A 149 1.14 -20.60 1.72
N LYS A 150 2.19 -20.56 2.54
CA LYS A 150 2.06 -20.85 3.97
C LYS A 150 1.25 -19.76 4.63
N VAL A 151 0.04 -20.10 5.08
CA VAL A 151 -0.75 -19.22 5.95
C VAL A 151 -0.08 -19.20 7.32
N VAL A 152 0.84 -18.26 7.52
CA VAL A 152 1.44 -17.99 8.82
C VAL A 152 0.34 -17.46 9.76
N PRO A 153 0.24 -17.96 11.01
CA PRO A 153 -0.65 -17.37 12.00
C PRO A 153 -0.36 -15.89 12.22
N ASP A 154 -1.38 -15.10 12.56
CA ASP A 154 -1.19 -13.71 12.98
C ASP A 154 -0.46 -13.61 14.34
N GLU A 155 -0.20 -12.38 14.80
CA GLU A 155 0.42 -12.13 16.12
C GLU A 155 -0.35 -12.75 17.30
N ASP A 156 -1.64 -13.06 17.12
CA ASP A 156 -2.50 -13.68 18.12
C ASP A 156 -2.48 -15.21 18.06
N GLY A 157 -1.74 -15.80 17.12
CA GLY A 157 -1.64 -17.23 16.86
C GLY A 157 -2.79 -17.79 16.01
N CYS A 158 -3.55 -16.94 15.33
CA CYS A 158 -4.74 -17.34 14.59
C CYS A 158 -4.47 -17.45 13.09
N LEU A 159 -4.93 -18.54 12.48
CA LEU A 159 -4.94 -18.69 11.04
C LEU A 159 -6.12 -17.92 10.44
N ASP A 160 -5.85 -17.14 9.39
CA ASP A 160 -6.89 -16.44 8.64
C ASP A 160 -7.67 -17.46 7.80
N GLU A 161 -8.88 -17.83 8.25
CA GLU A 161 -9.76 -18.76 7.54
C GLU A 161 -10.09 -18.32 6.11
N GLN A 162 -10.14 -17.01 5.84
CA GLN A 162 -10.39 -16.53 4.47
C GLN A 162 -9.16 -16.73 3.60
N LYS A 163 -7.94 -16.57 4.13
CA LYS A 163 -6.73 -16.98 3.42
C LYS A 163 -6.68 -18.50 3.22
N LEU A 164 -6.92 -19.29 4.26
CA LEU A 164 -6.93 -20.77 4.17
C LEU A 164 -7.90 -21.30 3.10
N ARG A 165 -9.09 -20.70 2.96
CA ARG A 165 -10.07 -21.09 1.93
C ARG A 165 -9.71 -20.60 0.53
N ASN A 166 -8.90 -19.55 0.42
CA ASN A 166 -8.51 -18.91 -0.85
C ASN A 166 -7.01 -19.06 -1.15
N VAL A 167 -6.30 -20.02 -0.55
CA VAL A 167 -4.87 -20.21 -0.87
C VAL A 167 -4.76 -20.61 -2.33
N LYS A 168 -4.10 -19.75 -3.10
CA LYS A 168 -3.86 -19.99 -4.51
C LYS A 168 -2.89 -21.15 -4.64
N LYS A 169 -3.30 -22.20 -5.34
CA LYS A 169 -2.41 -23.27 -5.80
C LYS A 169 -1.79 -22.86 -7.11
N GLU A 170 -0.48 -22.98 -7.22
CA GLU A 170 0.26 -22.74 -8.46
C GLU A 170 1.18 -23.94 -8.73
N TYR A 171 1.37 -24.27 -9.99
CA TYR A 171 2.12 -25.45 -10.43
C TYR A 171 3.46 -25.01 -10.99
N LEU A 172 4.55 -25.55 -10.45
CA LEU A 172 5.91 -25.22 -10.83
C LEU A 172 6.60 -26.43 -11.48
N PHE A 173 7.18 -26.23 -12.65
CA PHE A 173 8.19 -27.10 -13.24
C PHE A 173 9.54 -26.38 -13.19
N VAL A 174 10.59 -27.07 -12.73
CA VAL A 174 11.95 -26.55 -12.60
C VAL A 174 12.95 -27.49 -13.29
N SER A 175 13.89 -26.92 -14.02
CA SER A 175 15.03 -27.60 -14.63
C SER A 175 16.20 -26.62 -14.77
N ASP A 176 17.39 -27.13 -15.06
CA ASP A 176 18.63 -26.36 -15.14
C ASP A 176 18.59 -25.13 -16.06
N THR A 177 17.67 -25.07 -17.04
CA THR A 177 17.54 -23.93 -17.97
C THR A 177 16.13 -23.34 -18.10
N LEU A 178 15.12 -23.94 -17.47
CA LEU A 178 13.72 -23.53 -17.61
C LEU A 178 13.00 -23.63 -16.25
N ILE A 179 12.44 -22.51 -15.81
CA ILE A 179 11.37 -22.47 -14.80
C ILE A 179 10.05 -22.17 -15.51
N LEU A 180 9.01 -22.90 -15.16
CA LEU A 180 7.66 -22.74 -15.69
C LEU A 180 6.66 -22.75 -14.53
N LEU A 181 6.00 -21.63 -14.30
CA LEU A 181 4.97 -21.45 -13.28
C LEU A 181 3.61 -21.30 -13.99
N SER A 182 2.59 -22.01 -13.53
CA SER A 182 1.24 -21.95 -14.11
C SER A 182 0.14 -22.04 -13.05
N GLU A 183 -0.99 -21.39 -13.33
CA GLU A 183 -2.22 -21.51 -12.53
C GLU A 183 -3.02 -22.79 -12.88
N ASP A 184 -2.70 -23.46 -13.99
CA ASP A 184 -3.37 -24.68 -14.47
C ASP A 184 -2.33 -25.70 -14.95
N MET A 185 -2.18 -26.79 -14.20
CA MET A 185 -1.24 -27.88 -14.51
C MET A 185 -1.44 -28.45 -15.92
N SER A 186 -2.67 -28.52 -16.43
CA SER A 186 -2.95 -29.05 -17.77
C SER A 186 -2.40 -28.13 -18.86
N GLN A 187 -2.52 -26.81 -18.67
CA GLN A 187 -1.99 -25.80 -19.57
C GLN A 187 -0.47 -25.75 -19.54
N GLY A 188 0.11 -25.84 -18.34
CA GLY A 188 1.56 -26.01 -18.15
C GLY A 188 2.10 -27.25 -18.85
N GLN A 189 1.43 -28.41 -18.70
CA GLN A 189 1.82 -29.67 -19.34
C GLN A 189 1.75 -29.59 -20.87
N VAL A 190 0.68 -29.01 -21.43
CA VAL A 190 0.55 -28.78 -22.88
C VAL A 190 1.71 -27.91 -23.41
N PHE A 191 2.04 -26.83 -22.71
CA PHE A 191 3.20 -26.00 -23.07
C PHE A 191 4.51 -26.80 -23.01
N LEU A 192 4.77 -27.54 -21.93
CA LEU A 192 6.01 -28.29 -21.72
C LEU A 192 6.20 -29.38 -22.79
N GLU A 193 5.13 -30.06 -23.18
CA GLU A 193 5.16 -31.02 -24.30
C GLU A 193 5.43 -30.36 -25.64
N ARG A 194 4.77 -29.23 -25.94
CA ARG A 194 4.99 -28.47 -27.18
C ARG A 194 6.43 -27.97 -27.27
N TYR A 195 6.98 -27.43 -26.18
CA TYR A 195 8.36 -26.96 -26.08
C TYR A 195 9.36 -28.10 -26.33
N ARG A 196 9.22 -29.22 -25.61
CA ARG A 196 10.09 -30.41 -25.77
C ARG A 196 10.03 -31.01 -27.19
N LYS A 197 8.83 -31.06 -27.78
CA LYS A 197 8.61 -31.57 -29.15
C LYS A 197 9.00 -30.55 -30.24
N LYS A 198 9.38 -29.31 -29.87
CA LYS A 198 9.58 -28.17 -30.79
C LYS A 198 8.40 -28.00 -31.76
N ALA A 199 7.18 -28.11 -31.23
CA ALA A 199 5.97 -28.05 -32.01
C ALA A 199 5.84 -26.68 -32.73
N PRO A 200 5.39 -26.66 -34.00
CA PRO A 200 5.14 -25.40 -34.70
C PRO A 200 4.01 -24.62 -34.01
N GLU A 201 4.07 -23.30 -34.10
CA GLU A 201 3.01 -22.41 -33.65
C GLU A 201 1.70 -22.72 -34.38
N THR A 202 0.58 -22.77 -33.66
CA THR A 202 -0.74 -22.99 -34.28
C THR A 202 -1.45 -21.68 -34.63
N GLN A 203 -1.10 -20.59 -33.93
CA GLN A 203 -1.45 -19.22 -34.30
C GLN A 203 -0.18 -18.45 -34.67
N SER A 204 -0.23 -17.66 -35.75
CA SER A 204 0.98 -16.99 -36.25
C SER A 204 1.47 -15.92 -35.27
N LEU A 205 2.76 -15.95 -34.93
CA LEU A 205 3.43 -14.97 -34.09
C LEU A 205 4.43 -14.09 -34.84
N GLU A 206 4.52 -14.19 -36.17
CA GLU A 206 5.44 -13.38 -36.99
C GLU A 206 5.27 -11.86 -36.75
N ALA A 207 4.01 -11.40 -36.72
CA ALA A 207 3.67 -10.00 -36.46
C ALA A 207 4.07 -9.51 -35.06
N TRP A 208 4.10 -10.42 -34.09
CA TRP A 208 4.52 -10.17 -32.72
C TRP A 208 6.05 -10.13 -32.60
N ARG A 209 6.76 -11.12 -33.19
CA ARG A 209 8.23 -11.20 -33.15
C ARG A 209 8.87 -9.96 -33.77
N GLU A 210 8.44 -9.56 -34.97
CA GLU A 210 8.95 -8.35 -35.62
C GLU A 210 8.60 -7.08 -34.82
N TYR A 211 7.45 -7.06 -34.12
CA TYR A 211 7.12 -5.93 -33.24
C TYR A 211 8.03 -5.85 -32.01
N ARG A 212 8.25 -6.96 -31.28
CA ARG A 212 9.09 -6.97 -30.06
C ARG A 212 10.60 -6.92 -30.31
N LYS A 213 11.04 -7.03 -31.56
CA LYS A 213 12.44 -6.99 -31.96
C LYS A 213 13.16 -5.73 -31.44
N GLY A 214 14.28 -5.93 -30.76
CA GLY A 214 15.07 -4.87 -30.12
C GLY A 214 14.47 -4.28 -28.83
N ALA A 215 13.33 -4.78 -28.35
CA ALA A 215 12.74 -4.37 -27.07
C ALA A 215 13.45 -5.05 -25.88
N VAL A 216 13.54 -4.33 -24.76
CA VAL A 216 13.86 -4.93 -23.45
C VAL A 216 12.62 -5.54 -22.78
N ALA A 217 11.43 -4.99 -23.07
CA ALA A 217 10.15 -5.55 -22.66
C ALA A 217 9.09 -5.31 -23.73
N ALA A 218 8.19 -6.26 -23.96
CA ALA A 218 7.07 -6.13 -24.87
C ALA A 218 5.84 -6.91 -24.37
N PHE A 219 4.67 -6.50 -24.85
CA PHE A 219 3.37 -7.12 -24.61
C PHE A 219 2.50 -7.05 -25.88
N ASN A 220 1.71 -8.07 -26.15
CA ASN A 220 0.68 -8.10 -27.20
C ASN A 220 -0.57 -8.82 -26.70
N LEU A 221 -1.72 -8.26 -27.07
CA LEU A 221 -3.06 -8.72 -26.78
C LEU A 221 -3.78 -8.98 -28.10
N GLY A 222 -3.80 -10.24 -28.55
CA GLY A 222 -4.24 -10.63 -29.89
C GLY A 222 -5.75 -10.67 -30.11
N ASN A 223 -6.55 -10.67 -29.03
CA ASN A 223 -7.99 -10.44 -29.09
C ASN A 223 -8.47 -9.71 -27.82
N PRO A 224 -8.50 -8.36 -27.84
CA PRO A 224 -8.89 -7.55 -26.68
C PRO A 224 -10.30 -7.83 -26.16
N PHE A 225 -11.24 -8.21 -27.03
CA PHE A 225 -12.61 -8.53 -26.62
C PHE A 225 -12.68 -9.83 -25.81
N GLN A 226 -12.09 -10.92 -26.31
CA GLN A 226 -12.01 -12.20 -25.59
C GLN A 226 -11.20 -12.06 -24.29
N ALA A 227 -10.06 -11.37 -24.34
CA ALA A 227 -9.25 -11.13 -23.15
C ALA A 227 -9.99 -10.30 -22.07
N SER A 228 -10.89 -9.39 -22.46
CA SER A 228 -11.69 -8.63 -21.50
C SER A 228 -12.68 -9.47 -20.67
N ALA A 229 -13.04 -10.66 -21.15
CA ALA A 229 -13.83 -11.63 -20.38
C ALA A 229 -12.94 -12.49 -19.46
N ALA A 230 -11.65 -12.59 -19.77
CA ALA A 230 -10.69 -13.45 -19.09
C ALA A 230 -9.92 -12.73 -17.97
N ILE A 231 -9.74 -11.40 -18.09
CA ILE A 231 -9.09 -10.56 -17.06
C ILE A 231 -10.14 -10.16 -16.00
N PRO A 232 -9.97 -10.52 -14.72
CA PRO A 232 -10.91 -10.14 -13.67
C PRO A 232 -10.78 -8.66 -13.25
N GLY A 233 -11.76 -8.18 -12.49
CA GLY A 233 -11.73 -6.87 -11.85
C GLY A 233 -11.88 -5.67 -12.79
N MET A 234 -11.40 -4.50 -12.33
CA MET A 234 -11.63 -3.22 -13.01
C MET A 234 -10.96 -3.14 -14.39
N THR A 235 -9.77 -3.73 -14.55
CA THR A 235 -9.02 -3.75 -15.82
C THR A 235 -9.81 -4.46 -16.91
N GLY A 236 -10.37 -5.64 -16.62
CA GLY A 236 -11.24 -6.37 -17.55
C GLY A 236 -12.50 -5.59 -17.90
N TYR A 237 -13.16 -4.97 -16.91
CA TYR A 237 -14.33 -4.12 -17.15
C TYR A 237 -14.02 -2.92 -18.06
N ILE A 238 -12.89 -2.23 -17.84
CA ILE A 238 -12.46 -1.10 -18.70
C ILE A 238 -12.18 -1.61 -20.12
N LEU A 239 -11.41 -2.69 -20.26
CA LEU A 239 -11.09 -3.28 -21.56
C LEU A 239 -12.37 -3.71 -22.31
N LYS A 240 -13.34 -4.32 -21.62
CA LYS A 240 -14.64 -4.71 -22.16
C LYS A 240 -15.48 -3.51 -22.61
N SER A 241 -15.44 -2.42 -21.83
CA SER A 241 -16.14 -1.18 -22.14
C SER A 241 -15.54 -0.48 -23.37
N GLU A 242 -14.22 -0.42 -23.47
CA GLU A 242 -13.54 0.26 -24.59
C GLU A 242 -13.57 -0.58 -25.88
N THR A 243 -13.42 -1.89 -25.81
CA THR A 243 -13.51 -2.79 -26.98
C THR A 243 -14.94 -2.88 -27.52
N LYS A 244 -15.97 -2.87 -26.66
CA LYS A 244 -17.38 -2.76 -27.10
C LYS A 244 -17.68 -1.44 -27.82
N LYS A 245 -16.97 -0.35 -27.52
CA LYS A 245 -17.10 0.95 -28.21
C LYS A 245 -16.29 1.06 -29.49
N ASN A 246 -15.23 0.26 -29.62
CA ASN A 246 -14.30 0.27 -30.75
C ASN A 246 -14.07 -1.18 -31.22
N PRO A 247 -15.10 -1.85 -31.78
CA PRO A 247 -15.00 -3.24 -32.24
C PRO A 247 -14.00 -3.44 -33.38
N GLU A 248 -13.51 -2.35 -33.99
CA GLU A 248 -12.47 -2.35 -35.01
C GLU A 248 -11.07 -2.64 -34.46
N ILE A 249 -10.84 -2.56 -33.14
CA ILE A 249 -9.56 -2.89 -32.51
C ILE A 249 -9.41 -4.40 -32.45
N THR A 250 -8.60 -4.96 -33.34
CA THR A 250 -8.33 -6.40 -33.41
C THR A 250 -7.22 -6.82 -32.45
N GLY A 251 -6.28 -5.92 -32.12
CA GLY A 251 -5.19 -6.20 -31.20
C GLY A 251 -4.65 -4.96 -30.49
N VAL A 252 -3.90 -5.16 -29.41
CA VAL A 252 -3.14 -4.09 -28.77
C VAL A 252 -1.74 -4.57 -28.41
N SER A 253 -0.73 -3.82 -28.81
CA SER A 253 0.67 -4.11 -28.52
C SER A 253 1.32 -2.95 -27.74
N ALA A 254 2.31 -3.24 -26.92
CA ALA A 254 3.17 -2.26 -26.25
C ALA A 254 4.60 -2.78 -26.15
N LYS A 255 5.61 -1.90 -26.21
CA LYS A 255 7.00 -2.25 -25.96
C LYS A 255 7.81 -1.10 -25.37
N VAL A 256 8.87 -1.48 -24.68
CA VAL A 256 9.96 -0.64 -24.17
C VAL A 256 11.23 -1.08 -24.89
N ALA A 257 11.87 -0.16 -25.59
CA ALA A 257 13.21 -0.33 -26.17
C ALA A 257 14.14 0.75 -25.61
N VAL A 258 15.43 0.45 -25.55
CA VAL A 258 16.47 1.40 -25.14
C VAL A 258 17.18 1.91 -26.40
N ASP A 259 17.12 3.22 -26.70
CA ASP A 259 18.06 3.79 -27.67
C ASP A 259 19.32 4.24 -26.93
N ILE A 260 20.35 3.41 -27.08
CA ILE A 260 21.65 3.61 -26.49
C ILE A 260 22.27 4.94 -26.99
N ARG A 261 22.01 5.39 -28.23
CA ARG A 261 22.66 6.57 -28.80
C ARG A 261 22.14 7.90 -28.25
N SER A 262 20.82 8.03 -28.06
CA SER A 262 20.20 9.19 -27.42
C SER A 262 20.12 9.06 -25.90
N ILE A 263 20.49 7.90 -25.35
CA ILE A 263 20.46 7.59 -23.92
C ILE A 263 19.02 7.76 -23.39
N SER A 264 18.09 7.12 -24.10
CA SER A 264 16.64 7.27 -23.93
C SER A 264 15.92 5.93 -23.97
N LEU A 265 14.64 5.97 -23.63
CA LEU A 265 13.72 4.86 -23.78
C LEU A 265 12.67 5.19 -24.82
N SER A 266 12.57 4.36 -25.84
CA SER A 266 11.42 4.34 -26.74
C SER A 266 10.31 3.50 -26.11
N LEU A 267 9.25 4.16 -25.68
CA LEU A 267 7.96 3.53 -25.48
C LEU A 267 7.21 3.54 -26.80
N ASN A 268 6.66 2.40 -27.19
CA ASN A 268 5.78 2.29 -28.34
C ASN A 268 4.52 1.52 -27.90
N ALA A 269 3.34 2.00 -28.27
CA ALA A 269 2.08 1.28 -28.13
C ALA A 269 1.33 1.31 -29.46
N ARG A 270 0.73 0.19 -29.86
CA ARG A 270 0.00 0.07 -31.12
C ARG A 270 -1.41 -0.48 -30.90
N LEU A 271 -2.40 0.14 -31.55
CA LEU A 271 -3.77 -0.38 -31.66
C LEU A 271 -3.92 -0.97 -33.07
N ASP A 272 -3.95 -2.30 -33.15
CA ASP A 272 -4.09 -3.06 -34.39
C ASP A 272 -5.55 -3.03 -34.89
N SER A 273 -5.76 -2.87 -36.20
CA SER A 273 -7.08 -2.88 -36.84
C SER A 273 -6.98 -3.20 -38.33
N ASP A 274 -7.90 -4.01 -38.84
CA ASP A 274 -8.03 -4.27 -40.29
C ASP A 274 -8.82 -3.16 -41.02
N ASN A 275 -9.40 -2.20 -40.28
CA ASN A 275 -10.22 -1.13 -40.84
C ASN A 275 -9.40 0.15 -41.09
N HIS A 276 -8.89 0.31 -42.31
CA HIS A 276 -8.10 1.49 -42.71
C HIS A 276 -8.82 2.84 -42.51
N ASN A 277 -10.16 2.88 -42.66
CA ASN A 277 -10.92 4.11 -42.40
C ASN A 277 -10.95 4.44 -40.90
N TRP A 278 -11.06 3.42 -40.03
CA TRP A 278 -10.96 3.58 -38.59
C TRP A 278 -9.56 4.03 -38.17
N ILE A 279 -8.50 3.46 -38.76
CA ILE A 279 -7.10 3.88 -38.53
C ILE A 279 -6.94 5.37 -38.86
N ALA A 280 -7.25 5.79 -40.09
CA ALA A 280 -7.13 7.18 -40.54
C ALA A 280 -7.90 8.16 -39.62
N THR A 281 -9.17 7.84 -39.35
CA THR A 281 -10.03 8.61 -38.45
C THR A 281 -9.50 8.69 -37.01
N THR A 282 -8.87 7.61 -36.54
CA THR A 282 -8.35 7.53 -35.17
C THR A 282 -7.05 8.31 -35.03
N ILE A 283 -6.17 8.32 -36.04
CA ILE A 283 -4.96 9.16 -36.07
C ILE A 283 -5.33 10.64 -36.01
N GLU A 284 -6.25 11.10 -36.86
CA GLU A 284 -6.71 12.48 -36.86
C GLU A 284 -7.29 12.89 -35.49
N LYS A 285 -8.19 12.07 -34.94
CA LYS A 285 -8.78 12.29 -33.60
C LYS A 285 -7.75 12.21 -32.48
N SER A 286 -6.72 11.39 -32.60
CA SER A 286 -5.67 11.25 -31.59
C SER A 286 -4.67 12.40 -31.64
N ASN A 287 -4.26 12.84 -32.83
CA ASN A 287 -3.44 14.04 -32.99
C ASN A 287 -4.17 15.29 -32.48
N LEU A 288 -5.44 15.50 -32.84
CA LEU A 288 -6.24 16.62 -32.32
C LEU A 288 -6.37 16.57 -30.77
N LYS A 289 -6.60 15.38 -30.21
CA LYS A 289 -6.67 15.20 -28.74
C LYS A 289 -5.32 15.38 -28.07
N LEU A 290 -4.23 15.02 -28.72
CA LEU A 290 -2.88 15.15 -28.21
C LEU A 290 -2.45 16.62 -28.22
N GLU A 291 -2.76 17.37 -29.28
CA GLU A 291 -2.49 18.80 -29.36
C GLU A 291 -3.27 19.57 -28.29
N ASN A 292 -4.59 19.34 -28.19
CA ASN A 292 -5.41 19.88 -27.11
C ASN A 292 -4.90 19.45 -25.72
N ALA A 293 -4.31 18.25 -25.59
CA ALA A 293 -3.74 17.81 -24.32
C ALA A 293 -2.40 18.50 -24.00
N LYS A 294 -1.58 18.88 -24.99
CA LYS A 294 -0.39 19.70 -24.74
C LYS A 294 -0.79 21.06 -24.17
N ASP A 295 -1.80 21.70 -24.76
CA ASP A 295 -2.35 22.99 -24.32
C ASP A 295 -3.02 22.89 -22.93
N ASP A 296 -3.89 21.90 -22.71
CA ASP A 296 -4.55 21.66 -21.41
C ASP A 296 -3.53 21.37 -20.30
N VAL A 297 -2.46 20.64 -20.60
CA VAL A 297 -1.46 20.22 -19.60
C VAL A 297 -0.47 21.32 -19.29
N GLU A 298 -0.14 22.22 -20.23
CA GLU A 298 0.64 23.44 -19.93
C GLU A 298 0.00 24.30 -18.82
N LEU A 299 -1.33 24.27 -18.69
CA LEU A 299 -2.08 24.99 -17.65
C LEU A 299 -2.15 24.25 -16.30
N VAL A 300 -1.76 22.97 -16.24
CA VAL A 300 -2.02 22.08 -15.08
C VAL A 300 -0.75 21.46 -14.50
N SER A 301 0.22 21.03 -15.34
CA SER A 301 1.48 20.43 -14.88
C SER A 301 2.61 20.61 -15.89
N PRO A 302 3.69 21.34 -15.52
CA PRO A 302 4.93 21.35 -16.30
C PRO A 302 5.58 19.96 -16.43
N THR A 303 5.41 19.07 -15.45
CA THR A 303 6.06 17.75 -15.43
C THR A 303 5.36 16.75 -16.32
N PHE A 304 4.02 16.77 -16.34
CA PHE A 304 3.24 15.94 -17.27
C PHE A 304 3.29 16.50 -18.70
N ARG A 305 3.48 17.82 -18.87
CA ARG A 305 3.69 18.44 -20.19
C ARG A 305 4.86 17.79 -20.92
N ASP A 306 6.01 17.68 -20.26
CA ASP A 306 7.22 17.13 -20.85
C ASP A 306 6.97 15.74 -21.43
N LEU A 307 6.30 14.84 -20.67
CA LEU A 307 5.89 13.52 -21.17
C LEU A 307 4.93 13.64 -22.37
N VAL A 308 3.85 14.41 -22.25
CA VAL A 308 2.84 14.55 -23.32
C VAL A 308 3.45 15.12 -24.61
N THR A 309 4.45 15.99 -24.52
CA THR A 309 5.15 16.53 -25.70
C THR A 309 6.06 15.53 -26.40
N THR A 310 6.56 14.50 -25.71
CA THR A 310 7.32 13.40 -26.35
C THR A 310 6.45 12.40 -27.08
N VAL A 311 5.14 12.34 -26.79
CA VAL A 311 4.22 11.46 -27.48
C VAL A 311 4.01 11.95 -28.92
N THR A 312 4.12 11.05 -29.89
CA THR A 312 3.74 11.24 -31.29
C THR A 312 2.74 10.16 -31.70
N VAL A 313 1.82 10.48 -32.62
CA VAL A 313 0.85 9.51 -33.14
C VAL A 313 1.08 9.28 -34.63
N ASN A 314 1.53 8.07 -34.94
CA ASN A 314 1.92 7.61 -36.26
C ASN A 314 0.96 6.50 -36.75
N THR A 315 1.20 6.01 -37.96
CA THR A 315 0.51 4.85 -38.53
C THR A 315 1.52 3.86 -39.07
N ASP A 316 1.25 2.57 -38.91
CA ASP A 316 1.90 1.53 -39.70
C ASP A 316 0.85 0.85 -40.61
N ARG A 317 1.22 -0.27 -41.24
CA ARG A 317 0.30 -1.02 -42.13
C ARG A 317 -0.80 -1.80 -41.39
N LYS A 318 -0.73 -1.90 -40.06
CA LYS A 318 -1.56 -2.75 -39.21
C LYS A 318 -2.34 -1.97 -38.15
N GLY A 319 -1.97 -0.72 -37.85
CA GLY A 319 -2.63 0.03 -36.79
C GLY A 319 -2.15 1.46 -36.56
N VAL A 320 -2.73 2.05 -35.52
CA VAL A 320 -2.35 3.37 -34.99
C VAL A 320 -1.24 3.18 -33.97
N VAL A 321 -0.13 3.89 -34.14
CA VAL A 321 1.07 3.78 -33.30
C VAL A 321 1.22 5.04 -32.45
N TYR A 322 1.55 4.86 -31.18
CA TYR A 322 1.86 5.92 -30.22
C TYR A 322 3.30 5.71 -29.77
N ASP A 323 4.20 6.60 -30.18
CA ASP A 323 5.63 6.55 -29.82
C ASP A 323 5.92 7.66 -28.80
N ALA A 324 6.71 7.38 -27.77
CA ALA A 324 7.25 8.38 -26.85
C ALA A 324 8.72 8.08 -26.56
N GLU A 325 9.59 9.09 -26.70
CA GLU A 325 11.00 8.98 -26.36
C GLU A 325 11.27 9.66 -25.01
N ILE A 326 11.64 8.88 -24.00
CA ILE A 326 11.84 9.34 -22.63
C ILE A 326 13.34 9.40 -22.34
N GLY A 327 13.90 10.62 -22.35
CA GLY A 327 15.28 10.87 -21.95
C GLY A 327 15.51 10.84 -20.44
N ILE A 328 16.77 10.80 -20.01
CA ILE A 328 17.22 10.67 -18.61
C ILE A 328 16.52 11.65 -17.67
N GLU A 329 16.48 12.95 -18.02
CA GLU A 329 15.88 14.01 -17.20
C GLU A 329 14.38 13.77 -16.89
N MET A 330 13.68 13.05 -17.77
CA MET A 330 12.29 12.66 -17.57
C MET A 330 12.17 11.37 -16.74
N LEU A 331 13.14 10.46 -16.84
CA LEU A 331 13.21 9.24 -16.00
C LEU A 331 13.44 9.55 -14.53
N GLU A 332 14.28 10.54 -14.23
CA GLU A 332 14.47 11.04 -12.85
C GLU A 332 13.16 11.60 -12.26
N ARG A 333 12.29 12.17 -13.11
CA ARG A 333 10.99 12.77 -12.74
C ARG A 333 9.81 11.81 -12.89
N LEU A 334 10.04 10.56 -13.31
CA LEU A 334 9.00 9.63 -13.75
C LEU A 334 7.95 9.31 -12.70
N ASN A 335 8.38 9.12 -11.44
CA ASN A 335 7.46 8.88 -10.32
C ASN A 335 6.56 10.09 -10.04
N ASP A 336 7.01 11.31 -10.33
CA ASP A 336 6.24 12.53 -10.16
C ASP A 336 5.19 12.64 -11.27
N ILE A 337 5.62 12.39 -12.52
CA ILE A 337 4.76 12.29 -13.71
C ILE A 337 3.65 11.25 -13.49
N LEU A 338 4.00 10.04 -13.02
CA LEU A 338 3.04 8.96 -12.77
C LEU A 338 2.06 9.30 -11.63
N SER A 339 2.56 9.83 -10.50
CA SER A 339 1.71 10.21 -9.36
C SER A 339 0.68 11.27 -9.75
N GLU A 340 1.08 12.21 -10.59
CA GLU A 340 0.23 13.29 -11.08
C GLU A 340 -0.77 12.80 -12.15
N ALA A 341 -0.31 11.98 -13.10
CA ALA A 341 -1.16 11.36 -14.12
C ALA A 341 -2.25 10.46 -13.50
N PHE A 342 -1.92 9.68 -12.47
CA PHE A 342 -2.90 8.90 -11.70
C PHE A 342 -3.90 9.80 -10.98
N SER A 343 -3.44 10.87 -10.33
CA SER A 343 -4.30 11.82 -9.63
C SER A 343 -5.32 12.48 -10.58
N TYR A 344 -4.88 12.83 -11.79
CA TYR A 344 -5.73 13.36 -12.85
C TYR A 344 -6.71 12.29 -13.40
N ALA A 345 -6.24 11.07 -13.64
CA ALA A 345 -7.05 9.97 -14.18
C ALA A 345 -8.18 9.52 -13.24
N MET A 346 -7.97 9.57 -11.92
CA MET A 346 -8.94 9.17 -10.89
C MET A 346 -10.02 10.24 -10.60
N GLY A 347 -10.23 11.20 -11.51
CA GLY A 347 -11.24 12.25 -11.33
C GLY A 347 -10.80 13.39 -10.40
N GLY A 348 -9.52 13.44 -10.04
CA GLY A 348 -8.92 14.62 -9.44
C GLY A 348 -8.88 15.75 -10.47
N ASN A 349 -9.98 16.50 -10.58
CA ASN A 349 -10.09 17.72 -11.38
C ASN A 349 -9.15 18.80 -10.83
N ASN A 350 -7.86 18.70 -11.13
CA ASN A 350 -6.88 19.77 -11.03
C ASN A 350 -7.13 20.84 -12.12
N LYS A 351 -8.38 21.31 -12.29
CA LYS A 351 -8.62 22.67 -12.75
C LYS A 351 -7.97 23.56 -11.69
N GLN A 352 -6.74 24.02 -11.94
CA GLN A 352 -5.88 24.76 -11.00
C GLN A 352 -6.39 24.67 -9.56
N ARG A 353 -6.04 23.58 -8.87
CA ARG A 353 -6.24 23.54 -7.42
C ARG A 353 -5.42 24.71 -6.91
N LYS A 354 -6.07 25.85 -6.63
CA LYS A 354 -5.43 27.02 -5.99
C LYS A 354 -4.60 26.42 -4.86
N PRO A 355 -3.28 26.68 -4.81
CA PRO A 355 -2.36 26.01 -3.88
C PRO A 355 -3.05 25.94 -2.52
N GLU A 356 -3.25 24.71 -2.01
CA GLU A 356 -4.33 24.46 -1.05
C GLU A 356 -4.14 25.42 0.12
N ALA A 357 -5.11 26.33 0.32
CA ALA A 357 -4.86 27.62 0.97
C ALA A 357 -4.10 27.42 2.27
N GLU A 358 -2.95 28.11 2.40
CA GLU A 358 -1.95 27.78 3.42
C GLU A 358 -2.60 27.65 4.78
N ARG A 359 -2.55 26.44 5.33
CA ARG A 359 -3.19 26.09 6.59
C ARG A 359 -2.12 25.69 7.58
N ILE A 360 -1.84 26.60 8.50
CA ILE A 360 -0.97 26.37 9.63
C ILE A 360 -1.61 25.33 10.56
N GLU A 361 -0.81 24.41 11.07
CA GLU A 361 -1.16 23.62 12.25
C GLU A 361 -1.06 24.57 13.46
N ASN A 362 -2.18 24.88 14.08
CA ASN A 362 -2.27 25.92 15.10
C ASN A 362 -1.70 25.47 16.44
N ASN A 363 -1.81 24.17 16.76
CA ASN A 363 -1.37 23.59 18.04
C ASN A 363 -0.43 22.39 17.80
N PRO A 364 0.75 22.59 17.19
CA PRO A 364 1.69 21.50 16.96
C PRO A 364 2.16 20.94 18.32
N VAL A 365 2.49 19.64 18.37
CA VAL A 365 2.99 19.03 19.61
C VAL A 365 4.31 19.70 20.04
N ASP A 366 4.44 20.12 21.29
CA ASP A 366 5.74 20.55 21.82
C ASP A 366 6.34 19.46 22.69
N TYR A 367 7.27 18.71 22.10
CA TYR A 367 8.01 17.65 22.78
C TYR A 367 8.96 18.15 23.86
N ALA A 368 9.27 19.45 23.95
CA ALA A 368 10.03 19.99 25.09
C ALA A 368 9.22 19.91 26.40
N LEU A 369 7.89 20.01 26.31
CA LEU A 369 6.98 19.91 27.45
C LEU A 369 6.94 18.50 28.05
N ASN A 370 7.26 17.47 27.26
CA ASN A 370 7.31 16.08 27.74
C ASN A 370 8.31 15.86 28.87
N LYS A 371 9.29 16.76 29.06
CA LYS A 371 10.19 16.68 30.22
C LYS A 371 9.44 16.71 31.55
N HIS A 372 8.28 17.38 31.62
CA HIS A 372 7.43 17.36 32.80
C HIS A 372 6.86 15.96 33.11
N PHE A 373 6.84 15.04 32.13
CA PHE A 373 6.41 13.66 32.33
C PHE A 373 7.53 12.72 32.85
N GLU A 374 8.74 13.22 33.13
CA GLU A 374 9.77 12.46 33.87
C GLU A 374 9.24 12.01 35.25
N LYS A 375 8.38 12.83 35.89
CA LYS A 375 7.66 12.54 37.13
C LYS A 375 6.22 13.04 37.04
N LEU A 376 5.28 12.11 36.97
CA LEU A 376 3.85 12.42 37.02
C LEU A 376 3.40 12.77 38.46
N PRO A 377 2.38 13.63 38.64
CA PRO A 377 1.75 13.86 39.93
C PRO A 377 0.90 12.67 40.36
N ASP A 378 0.73 12.49 41.67
CA ASP A 378 -0.28 11.55 42.18
C ASP A 378 -1.69 12.01 41.79
N ALA A 379 -2.57 11.04 41.52
CA ALA A 379 -3.91 11.34 41.06
C ALA A 379 -4.71 12.12 42.13
N LYS A 380 -5.49 13.11 41.71
CA LYS A 380 -6.31 13.94 42.61
C LYS A 380 -7.63 13.22 42.91
N ASP A 381 -8.12 13.33 44.14
CA ASP A 381 -9.49 12.91 44.46
C ASP A 381 -10.47 13.92 43.87
N SER A 382 -11.45 13.42 43.11
CA SER A 382 -12.52 14.27 42.58
C SER A 382 -13.58 14.47 43.67
N PRO A 383 -13.92 15.73 44.06
CA PRO A 383 -14.96 15.98 45.05
C PRO A 383 -16.39 15.68 44.53
N PHE A 384 -16.53 15.23 43.28
CA PHE A 384 -17.81 14.96 42.61
C PHE A 384 -17.97 13.52 42.09
N LEU A 385 -17.02 12.63 42.38
CA LEU A 385 -17.10 11.21 41.99
C LEU A 385 -17.03 10.31 43.24
N GLU A 386 -17.58 9.11 43.13
CA GLU A 386 -17.31 8.04 44.10
C GLU A 386 -15.81 7.69 44.07
N SER A 387 -15.28 7.13 45.17
CA SER A 387 -13.88 6.71 45.23
C SER A 387 -13.61 5.65 44.16
N PRO A 388 -12.61 5.82 43.29
CA PRO A 388 -12.35 4.87 42.21
C PRO A 388 -11.92 3.51 42.75
N LEU A 389 -12.25 2.45 42.00
CA LEU A 389 -11.93 1.07 42.35
C LEU A 389 -10.44 0.83 42.65
N LEU A 390 -9.54 1.55 41.96
CA LEU A 390 -8.13 1.62 42.32
C LEU A 390 -7.56 3.01 42.04
N LYS A 391 -6.78 3.50 43.00
CA LYS A 391 -5.93 4.69 42.88
C LYS A 391 -4.52 4.33 43.37
N ASN A 392 -3.51 4.46 42.52
CA ASN A 392 -2.12 4.15 42.87
C ASN A 392 -1.15 5.08 42.12
N GLY A 393 -0.52 5.99 42.87
CA GLY A 393 0.31 7.05 42.31
C GLY A 393 -0.47 7.90 41.29
N PRO A 394 0.05 8.06 40.05
CA PRO A 394 -0.64 8.82 39.00
C PRO A 394 -1.81 8.06 38.36
N PHE A 395 -2.00 6.77 38.64
CA PHE A 395 -2.96 5.91 37.95
C PHE A 395 -4.29 5.79 38.71
N ILE A 396 -5.39 5.83 37.95
CA ILE A 396 -6.74 5.45 38.40
C ILE A 396 -7.25 4.32 37.48
N ILE A 397 -7.90 3.31 38.06
CA ILE A 397 -8.72 2.31 37.35
C ILE A 397 -10.13 2.31 37.93
N ASP A 398 -11.13 2.22 37.07
CA ASP A 398 -12.54 2.19 37.42
C ASP A 398 -13.37 1.39 36.40
N VAL A 399 -14.66 1.16 36.66
CA VAL A 399 -15.62 0.55 35.73
C VAL A 399 -16.75 1.54 35.43
N ASP A 400 -16.80 2.01 34.18
CA ASP A 400 -17.79 2.98 33.67
C ASP A 400 -19.19 2.36 33.59
N TYR A 401 -19.30 1.15 33.03
CA TYR A 401 -20.55 0.39 33.02
C TYR A 401 -20.36 -1.12 32.87
N LEU A 402 -21.43 -1.85 33.18
CA LEU A 402 -21.68 -3.22 32.72
C LEU A 402 -23.11 -3.28 32.14
N LYS A 403 -23.26 -3.60 30.85
CA LYS A 403 -24.54 -3.60 30.13
C LYS A 403 -24.68 -4.80 29.19
N LYS A 404 -25.88 -5.09 28.69
CA LYS A 404 -26.05 -5.97 27.53
C LYS A 404 -25.88 -5.19 26.22
N ASN A 405 -25.31 -5.82 25.20
CA ASN A 405 -25.33 -5.35 23.83
C ASN A 405 -26.56 -5.88 23.06
N GLU A 406 -26.68 -5.51 21.79
CA GLU A 406 -27.82 -5.86 20.91
C GLU A 406 -27.98 -7.37 20.73
N ASN A 407 -26.90 -8.15 20.87
CA ASN A 407 -26.89 -9.61 20.80
C ASN A 407 -27.19 -10.28 22.16
N GLY A 408 -27.53 -9.50 23.20
CA GLY A 408 -27.82 -10.00 24.54
C GLY A 408 -26.60 -10.36 25.39
N GLN A 409 -25.39 -10.23 24.85
CA GLN A 409 -24.12 -10.50 25.54
C GLN A 409 -23.73 -9.33 26.46
N PHE A 410 -23.11 -9.62 27.59
CA PHE A 410 -22.63 -8.59 28.51
C PHE A 410 -21.31 -7.95 28.06
N GLU A 411 -21.26 -6.62 28.16
CA GLU A 411 -20.10 -5.77 27.90
C GLU A 411 -19.79 -4.93 29.14
N MET A 412 -18.56 -5.03 29.64
CA MET A 412 -18.03 -4.19 30.70
C MET A 412 -17.07 -3.15 30.10
N ARG A 413 -17.19 -1.88 30.47
CA ARG A 413 -16.21 -0.87 30.10
C ARG A 413 -15.35 -0.50 31.31
N VAL A 414 -14.07 -0.85 31.21
CA VAL A 414 -13.05 -0.45 32.18
C VAL A 414 -12.47 0.89 31.77
N LEU A 415 -12.42 1.84 32.70
CA LEU A 415 -11.83 3.15 32.55
C LEU A 415 -10.46 3.16 33.23
N GLY A 416 -9.45 3.66 32.52
CA GLY A 416 -8.14 3.97 33.05
C GLY A 416 -7.86 5.46 32.89
N LYS A 417 -7.27 6.08 33.91
CA LYS A 417 -6.73 7.45 33.83
C LYS A 417 -5.31 7.50 34.34
N VAL A 418 -4.55 8.45 33.80
CA VAL A 418 -3.25 8.86 34.29
C VAL A 418 -3.24 10.36 34.47
N SER A 419 -3.00 10.81 35.69
CA SER A 419 -2.84 12.22 35.98
C SER A 419 -1.49 12.73 35.49
N LEU A 420 -1.56 13.89 34.86
CA LEU A 420 -0.48 14.62 34.21
C LEU A 420 -0.22 15.92 34.99
N PRO A 421 1.01 16.45 34.96
CA PRO A 421 1.26 17.80 35.42
C PRO A 421 0.44 18.81 34.60
N ASN A 422 -0.15 19.80 35.27
CA ASN A 422 -0.72 20.96 34.59
C ASN A 422 0.40 21.74 33.89
N ILE A 423 0.32 21.88 32.57
CA ILE A 423 1.30 22.57 31.74
C ILE A 423 0.55 23.68 30.98
N GLU A 424 0.68 24.92 31.45
CA GLU A 424 0.14 26.09 30.75
C GLU A 424 1.00 26.43 29.53
N THR A 425 0.39 26.37 28.34
CA THR A 425 1.03 26.75 27.07
C THR A 425 0.41 28.04 26.53
N LYS A 426 1.26 29.01 26.18
CA LYS A 426 0.81 30.34 25.70
C LYS A 426 0.16 30.30 24.31
N ASP A 427 0.42 29.25 23.57
CA ASP A 427 0.08 29.02 22.17
C ASP A 427 -0.93 27.89 21.96
N GLY A 428 -1.32 27.16 23.02
CA GLY A 428 -2.20 26.00 22.92
C GLY A 428 -1.50 24.70 22.48
N SER A 429 -0.17 24.72 22.31
CA SER A 429 0.64 23.51 22.08
C SER A 429 0.41 22.48 23.17
N LYS A 430 0.51 21.19 22.82
CA LYS A 430 0.28 20.08 23.77
C LYS A 430 1.50 19.17 23.88
N PRO A 431 1.78 18.61 25.06
CA PRO A 431 2.73 17.51 25.20
C PRO A 431 2.16 16.24 24.52
N SER A 432 3.01 15.23 24.35
CA SER A 432 2.65 13.95 23.76
C SER A 432 3.05 12.77 24.64
N GLY A 433 2.09 11.89 24.88
CA GLY A 433 2.21 10.62 25.55
C GLY A 433 1.08 9.70 25.09
N ARG A 434 1.26 8.40 25.28
CA ARG A 434 0.31 7.36 24.91
C ARG A 434 -0.03 6.53 26.13
N MET A 435 -1.32 6.37 26.37
CA MET A 435 -1.79 5.41 27.35
C MET A 435 -2.24 4.12 26.65
N LYS A 436 -1.90 2.98 27.26
CA LYS A 436 -2.48 1.68 26.92
C LYS A 436 -3.19 1.11 28.14
N LEU A 437 -4.37 0.55 27.92
CA LEU A 437 -5.14 -0.17 28.92
C LEU A 437 -5.40 -1.60 28.43
N HIS A 438 -4.94 -2.58 29.21
CA HIS A 438 -5.12 -4.00 28.93
C HIS A 438 -5.88 -4.65 30.10
N VAL A 439 -7.10 -5.11 29.84
CA VAL A 439 -7.82 -6.02 30.73
C VAL A 439 -7.37 -7.44 30.38
N LYS A 440 -6.69 -8.11 31.31
CA LYS A 440 -6.10 -9.44 31.11
C LYS A 440 -7.08 -10.56 31.49
N SER A 441 -7.94 -10.32 32.48
CA SER A 441 -8.88 -11.31 33.03
C SER A 441 -10.01 -10.62 33.79
N VAL A 442 -11.21 -11.23 33.78
CA VAL A 442 -12.38 -10.82 34.57
C VAL A 442 -12.90 -12.07 35.26
N LEU A 443 -12.80 -12.15 36.58
CA LEU A 443 -13.11 -13.37 37.33
C LEU A 443 -14.42 -13.25 38.12
N ASP A 444 -15.13 -14.37 38.24
CA ASP A 444 -16.23 -14.52 39.19
C ASP A 444 -15.71 -14.67 40.65
N LYS A 445 -16.65 -14.70 41.60
CA LYS A 445 -16.39 -14.94 43.04
C LYS A 445 -15.69 -16.27 43.34
N ASN A 446 -15.72 -17.24 42.43
CA ASN A 446 -15.07 -18.55 42.55
C ASN A 446 -13.68 -18.58 41.86
N GLY A 447 -13.29 -17.52 41.15
CA GLY A 447 -12.07 -17.46 40.34
C GLY A 447 -12.19 -18.04 38.93
N LYS A 448 -13.40 -18.29 38.42
CA LYS A 448 -13.66 -18.68 37.03
C LYS A 448 -13.50 -17.47 36.11
N GLU A 449 -12.83 -17.65 34.98
CA GLU A 449 -12.73 -16.65 33.92
C GLU A 449 -14.10 -16.36 33.28
N LEU A 450 -14.38 -15.07 33.11
CA LEU A 450 -15.58 -14.52 32.46
C LEU A 450 -15.24 -13.69 31.23
N LEU A 451 -13.97 -13.37 30.94
CA LEU A 451 -13.59 -12.63 29.74
C LEU A 451 -13.71 -13.52 28.47
N LYS A 452 -14.48 -13.08 27.46
CA LYS A 452 -14.62 -13.85 26.22
C LYS A 452 -13.27 -14.03 25.51
N ASN A 453 -12.93 -15.26 25.13
CA ASN A 453 -11.76 -15.47 24.27
C ASN A 453 -12.08 -15.08 22.81
N GLU A 454 -11.40 -14.03 22.31
CA GLU A 454 -11.67 -13.43 21.00
C GLU A 454 -10.50 -13.51 20.03
N ARG A 455 -9.40 -14.21 20.38
CA ARG A 455 -8.18 -14.21 19.58
C ARG A 455 -8.44 -14.51 18.11
N CYS A 456 -9.20 -15.57 17.84
CA CYS A 456 -9.52 -16.02 16.48
C CYS A 456 -10.97 -15.71 16.06
N ASP A 457 -11.67 -14.78 16.71
CA ASP A 457 -13.03 -14.41 16.32
C ASP A 457 -13.01 -13.68 14.97
N SER A 458 -13.43 -14.37 13.91
CA SER A 458 -13.35 -13.92 12.52
C SER A 458 -14.35 -12.82 12.17
N ASN A 459 -15.33 -12.58 13.03
CA ASN A 459 -16.19 -11.39 12.93
C ASN A 459 -15.36 -10.14 13.25
N LYS A 460 -14.86 -9.48 12.19
CA LYS A 460 -14.32 -8.11 12.24
C LYS A 460 -15.39 -7.22 12.85
N SER A 461 -15.24 -6.93 14.14
CA SER A 461 -16.36 -6.44 14.92
C SER A 461 -16.78 -5.03 14.46
N HIS A 462 -18.10 -4.79 14.37
CA HIS A 462 -18.66 -3.44 14.35
C HIS A 462 -18.52 -2.73 15.71
N PHE A 463 -17.76 -3.30 16.66
CA PHE A 463 -17.81 -3.05 18.11
C PHE A 463 -16.41 -2.87 18.75
N GLY A 464 -15.42 -2.39 17.99
CA GLY A 464 -14.09 -1.99 18.50
C GLY A 464 -13.07 -3.13 18.74
N ASP A 465 -12.01 -2.80 19.49
CA ASP A 465 -10.87 -3.68 19.76
C ASP A 465 -11.27 -5.02 20.39
N ARG A 466 -10.59 -6.12 20.01
CA ARG A 466 -10.75 -7.45 20.65
C ARG A 466 -10.31 -7.46 22.12
N ASN A 467 -10.85 -8.37 22.92
CA ASN A 467 -10.64 -8.46 24.36
C ASN A 467 -9.17 -8.56 24.76
N HIS A 468 -8.39 -9.41 24.09
CA HIS A 468 -6.98 -9.68 24.41
C HIS A 468 -6.00 -8.59 23.94
N LYS A 469 -6.45 -7.59 23.18
CA LYS A 469 -5.59 -6.47 22.73
C LYS A 469 -5.69 -5.31 23.72
N ALA A 470 -4.56 -4.69 24.04
CA ALA A 470 -4.58 -3.43 24.77
C ALA A 470 -5.22 -2.33 23.91
N THR A 471 -6.19 -1.59 24.45
CA THR A 471 -6.68 -0.38 23.79
C THR A 471 -5.66 0.74 23.98
N VAL A 472 -5.39 1.50 22.93
CA VAL A 472 -4.46 2.64 22.91
C VAL A 472 -5.28 3.89 22.60
N SER A 473 -5.22 4.90 23.46
CA SER A 473 -5.92 6.17 23.24
C SER A 473 -5.15 7.38 23.74
N GLU A 474 -5.45 8.52 23.13
CA GLU A 474 -4.80 9.81 23.36
C GLU A 474 -5.86 10.87 23.76
N TYR A 475 -6.81 10.53 24.63
CA TYR A 475 -7.83 11.47 25.10
C TYR A 475 -7.33 12.29 26.29
N TYR A 476 -6.89 13.52 26.02
CA TYR A 476 -6.47 14.51 27.02
C TYR A 476 -7.67 15.33 27.50
N SER A 477 -7.88 15.41 28.81
CA SER A 477 -8.90 16.23 29.45
C SER A 477 -8.30 16.98 30.63
N GLY A 478 -7.91 18.24 30.42
CA GLY A 478 -7.20 19.04 31.41
C GLY A 478 -5.93 18.36 31.90
N ASP A 479 -5.88 18.11 33.21
CA ASP A 479 -4.76 17.48 33.92
C ASP A 479 -4.69 15.94 33.74
N ASP A 480 -5.60 15.28 33.01
CA ASP A 480 -5.59 13.80 32.87
C ASP A 480 -5.51 13.34 31.40
N ILE A 481 -4.87 12.19 31.16
CA ILE A 481 -5.10 11.37 29.97
C ILE A 481 -5.98 10.17 30.34
N SER A 482 -7.01 9.89 29.54
CA SER A 482 -7.98 8.81 29.76
C SER A 482 -7.99 7.78 28.63
N SER A 483 -8.29 6.54 28.99
CA SER A 483 -8.48 5.41 28.07
C SER A 483 -9.56 4.50 28.62
N TRP A 484 -10.44 4.02 27.75
CA TRP A 484 -11.45 3.05 28.13
C TRP A 484 -11.32 1.82 27.25
N LYS A 485 -11.45 0.65 27.86
CA LYS A 485 -11.52 -0.62 27.16
C LYS A 485 -12.87 -1.27 27.44
N THR A 486 -13.70 -1.39 26.41
CA THR A 486 -14.86 -2.30 26.46
C THR A 486 -14.36 -3.73 26.28
N VAL A 487 -14.76 -4.62 27.18
CA VAL A 487 -14.57 -6.06 27.08
C VAL A 487 -15.91 -6.78 27.08
N ARG A 488 -16.02 -7.86 26.31
CA ARG A 488 -17.19 -8.74 26.25
C ARG A 488 -16.99 -9.93 27.17
N LEU A 489 -18.03 -10.31 27.91
CA LEU A 489 -17.98 -11.47 28.81
C LEU A 489 -18.46 -12.75 28.10
N GLU A 490 -18.02 -13.90 28.58
CA GLU A 490 -18.44 -15.23 28.09
C GLU A 490 -19.97 -15.42 28.17
N GLU A 491 -20.49 -16.30 27.32
CA GLU A 491 -21.92 -16.56 27.28
C GLU A 491 -22.42 -17.17 28.61
N GLY A 492 -23.55 -16.65 29.11
CA GLY A 492 -24.08 -17.02 30.43
C GLY A 492 -23.41 -16.35 31.63
N ALA A 493 -22.45 -15.43 31.46
CA ALA A 493 -21.92 -14.64 32.56
C ALA A 493 -23.00 -13.82 33.28
N ILE A 494 -23.01 -13.85 34.61
CA ILE A 494 -23.99 -13.16 35.46
C ILE A 494 -23.34 -11.91 36.07
N PRO A 495 -23.88 -10.68 35.86
CA PRO A 495 -23.27 -9.44 36.35
C PRO A 495 -22.97 -9.39 37.84
N SER A 496 -23.86 -9.96 38.66
CA SER A 496 -23.72 -9.99 40.12
C SER A 496 -22.67 -11.00 40.62
N GLU A 497 -22.10 -11.83 39.74
CA GLU A 497 -21.02 -12.77 40.04
C GLU A 497 -19.64 -12.21 39.70
N VAL A 498 -19.55 -11.18 38.84
CA VAL A 498 -18.29 -10.48 38.52
C VAL A 498 -17.70 -9.89 39.79
N ASP A 499 -16.50 -10.35 40.16
CA ASP A 499 -15.87 -9.99 41.44
C ASP A 499 -14.51 -9.35 41.25
N ARG A 500 -13.66 -9.91 40.37
CA ARG A 500 -12.27 -9.45 40.23
C ARG A 500 -11.91 -9.06 38.80
N LEU A 501 -11.09 -8.04 38.68
CA LEU A 501 -10.62 -7.48 37.41
C LEU A 501 -9.09 -7.37 37.47
N ILE A 502 -8.42 -8.05 36.56
CA ILE A 502 -6.96 -8.10 36.49
C ILE A 502 -6.50 -7.49 35.17
N GLY A 503 -5.48 -6.63 35.21
CA GLY A 503 -5.00 -5.95 34.02
C GLY A 503 -3.67 -5.22 34.19
N GLU A 504 -3.40 -4.34 33.23
CA GLU A 504 -2.25 -3.47 33.20
C GLU A 504 -2.62 -2.15 32.52
N ILE A 505 -2.23 -1.05 33.14
CA ILE A 505 -2.26 0.28 32.55
C ILE A 505 -0.82 0.76 32.39
N SER A 506 -0.52 1.34 31.23
CA SER A 506 0.82 1.87 30.94
C SER A 506 0.73 3.25 30.31
N PHE A 507 1.55 4.18 30.77
CA PHE A 507 1.77 5.46 30.13
C PHE A 507 3.19 5.51 29.57
N ASN A 508 3.33 5.87 28.29
CA ASN A 508 4.61 6.01 27.61
C ASN A 508 4.70 7.40 26.97
N SER A 509 5.74 8.16 27.29
CA SER A 509 6.04 9.43 26.63
C SER A 509 7.51 9.54 26.22
N PRO A 510 7.81 10.13 25.04
CA PRO A 510 9.17 10.48 24.68
C PRO A 510 9.62 11.71 25.50
N ILE A 511 10.37 11.49 26.58
CA ILE A 511 10.87 12.54 27.49
C ILE A 511 12.12 13.26 26.96
N LYS A 512 12.87 12.64 26.05
CA LYS A 512 14.00 13.26 25.36
C LYS A 512 13.85 13.08 23.85
N VAL A 513 13.60 14.19 23.16
CA VAL A 513 13.40 14.24 21.71
C VAL A 513 14.46 15.13 21.08
N HIS A 514 15.12 14.60 20.06
CA HIS A 514 16.03 15.38 19.22
C HIS A 514 15.26 15.96 18.04
N LYS A 515 15.51 17.23 17.73
CA LYS A 515 14.97 17.91 16.55
C LYS A 515 16.07 18.17 15.54
N PHE A 516 16.02 17.50 14.40
CA PHE A 516 16.92 17.77 13.28
C PHE A 516 16.23 18.68 12.26
N LYS A 517 16.98 19.63 11.70
CA LYS A 517 16.56 20.32 10.46
C LYS A 517 17.04 19.49 9.28
N VAL A 518 16.11 19.08 8.43
CA VAL A 518 16.45 18.35 7.19
C VAL A 518 16.65 19.38 6.07
N PRO A 519 17.79 19.40 5.37
CA PRO A 519 17.94 20.20 4.18
C PRO A 519 16.92 19.77 3.12
N LEU A 520 16.23 20.72 2.48
CA LEU A 520 15.32 20.45 1.36
C LEU A 520 16.09 20.17 0.06
N LYS A 521 16.89 19.11 0.09
CA LYS A 521 17.64 18.60 -1.05
C LYS A 521 17.44 17.10 -1.12
N VAL A 522 16.99 16.59 -2.26
CA VAL A 522 16.90 15.14 -2.50
C VAL A 522 18.27 14.51 -2.28
N GLY A 523 18.30 13.37 -1.60
CA GLY A 523 19.54 12.73 -1.15
C GLY A 523 20.00 13.17 0.24
N SER A 524 19.30 14.07 0.93
CA SER A 524 19.63 14.42 2.32
C SER A 524 19.34 13.24 3.25
N GLU A 525 20.34 12.86 4.06
CA GLU A 525 20.27 11.73 4.99
C GLU A 525 20.47 12.20 6.44
N ILE A 526 19.76 11.56 7.37
CA ILE A 526 20.00 11.65 8.82
C ILE A 526 20.06 10.22 9.36
N ASP A 527 21.23 9.81 9.85
CA ASP A 527 21.42 8.57 10.61
C ASP A 527 21.63 8.94 12.08
N HIS A 528 20.73 8.49 12.97
CA HIS A 528 20.81 8.74 14.41
C HIS A 528 20.21 7.58 15.20
N LEU A 529 20.96 7.09 16.21
CA LEU A 529 20.56 6.00 17.11
C LEU A 529 20.05 4.73 16.37
N GLY A 530 20.64 4.42 15.22
CA GLY A 530 20.30 3.26 14.38
C GLY A 530 19.02 3.42 13.58
N MET A 531 18.44 4.62 13.49
CA MET A 531 17.38 4.98 12.56
C MET A 531 17.98 5.85 11.46
N ARG A 532 17.69 5.51 10.20
CA ARG A 532 18.12 6.27 9.03
C ARG A 532 16.92 6.83 8.27
N PHE A 533 16.87 8.15 8.18
CA PHE A 533 15.93 8.91 7.36
C PHE A 533 16.63 9.38 6.09
N TYR A 534 16.02 9.14 4.92
CA TYR A 534 16.54 9.56 3.63
C TYR A 534 15.47 10.35 2.86
N LEU A 535 15.77 11.59 2.47
CA LEU A 535 14.84 12.46 1.74
C LEU A 535 14.87 12.12 0.23
N SER A 536 13.92 11.31 -0.22
CA SER A 536 13.84 10.83 -1.60
C SER A 536 13.14 11.77 -2.57
N LYS A 537 12.34 12.74 -2.10
CA LYS A 537 11.61 13.69 -2.95
C LYS A 537 11.28 15.00 -2.22
N VAL A 538 11.38 16.12 -2.93
CA VAL A 538 10.95 17.45 -2.47
C VAL A 538 10.10 18.10 -3.56
N GLY A 539 8.85 18.43 -3.24
CA GLY A 539 7.97 19.27 -4.06
C GLY A 539 7.45 20.47 -3.25
N SER A 540 6.72 21.38 -3.89
CA SER A 540 6.22 22.60 -3.23
C SER A 540 5.32 22.31 -2.03
N GLN A 541 4.40 21.34 -2.13
CA GLN A 541 3.44 21.00 -1.07
C GLN A 541 3.52 19.52 -0.64
N GLN A 542 4.60 18.82 -0.98
CA GLN A 542 4.78 17.40 -0.69
C GLN A 542 6.25 17.04 -0.49
N VAL A 543 6.52 16.05 0.36
CA VAL A 543 7.86 15.47 0.52
C VAL A 543 7.78 13.95 0.50
N GLY A 544 8.76 13.31 -0.10
CA GLY A 544 8.94 11.86 -0.05
C GLY A 544 10.19 11.51 0.73
N TYR A 545 10.10 10.49 1.57
CA TYR A 545 11.21 10.02 2.38
C TYR A 545 11.17 8.51 2.59
N GLN A 546 12.32 7.96 2.92
CA GLN A 546 12.51 6.55 3.25
C GLN A 546 13.07 6.42 4.67
N LEU A 547 12.67 5.37 5.37
CA LEU A 547 13.08 5.04 6.73
C LEU A 547 13.68 3.63 6.73
N SER A 548 14.80 3.45 7.41
CA SER A 548 15.42 2.14 7.62
C SER A 548 16.05 2.03 9.01
N GLY A 549 16.36 0.80 9.43
CA GLY A 549 16.82 0.51 10.78
C GLY A 549 15.69 0.65 11.81
N ASN A 550 15.95 1.31 12.93
CA ASN A 550 15.00 1.47 14.03
C ASN A 550 13.97 2.59 13.78
N THR A 551 13.10 2.38 12.79
CA THR A 551 12.07 3.34 12.34
C THR A 551 11.11 3.77 13.46
N SER A 552 10.91 2.94 14.49
CA SER A 552 10.09 3.24 15.68
C SER A 552 10.53 4.48 16.46
N ARG A 553 11.76 4.97 16.25
CA ARG A 553 12.26 6.21 16.84
C ARG A 553 11.68 7.49 16.22
N LEU A 554 11.10 7.41 15.02
CA LEU A 554 10.52 8.59 14.38
C LEU A 554 9.17 8.94 15.02
N LEU A 555 9.09 10.11 15.65
CA LEU A 555 7.84 10.66 16.18
C LEU A 555 7.07 11.42 15.11
N GLU A 556 7.76 12.33 14.40
CA GLU A 556 7.10 13.21 13.43
C GLU A 556 8.06 13.79 12.37
N VAL A 557 7.53 14.00 11.16
CA VAL A 557 8.10 14.86 10.11
C VAL A 557 7.20 16.09 9.93
N ARG A 558 7.72 17.28 10.24
CA ARG A 558 7.04 18.57 10.05
C ARG A 558 7.57 19.28 8.82
N ALA A 559 6.67 19.82 8.02
CA ALA A 559 7.01 20.85 7.05
C ALA A 559 6.71 22.24 7.64
N LEU A 560 7.61 23.18 7.36
CA LEU A 560 7.48 24.58 7.75
C LEU A 560 7.32 25.47 6.51
N ASN A 561 6.50 26.51 6.62
CA ASN A 561 6.39 27.57 5.61
C ASN A 561 7.59 28.55 5.65
N ALA A 562 7.53 29.63 4.87
CA ALA A 562 8.58 30.66 4.83
C ALA A 562 8.77 31.39 6.18
N ASP A 563 7.70 31.54 6.98
CA ASP A 563 7.72 32.15 8.31
C ASP A 563 8.22 31.19 9.41
N GLY A 564 8.53 29.92 9.07
CA GLY A 564 8.86 28.89 10.05
C GLY A 564 7.66 28.30 10.80
N LYS A 565 6.43 28.53 10.34
CA LYS A 565 5.20 27.96 10.93
C LYS A 565 4.93 26.55 10.39
N VAL A 566 4.43 25.67 11.25
CA VAL A 566 4.13 24.27 10.89
C VAL A 566 2.93 24.19 9.94
N LEU A 567 3.08 23.50 8.82
CA LEU A 567 2.01 23.26 7.86
C LEU A 567 1.13 22.07 8.28
N SER A 568 -0.18 22.20 8.15
CA SER A 568 -1.13 21.09 8.28
C SER A 568 -0.84 20.01 7.24
N LYS A 569 -0.95 18.74 7.63
CA LYS A 569 -0.87 17.59 6.72
C LYS A 569 -2.15 17.47 5.90
N SER A 570 -2.06 16.96 4.67
CA SER A 570 -3.21 16.78 3.77
C SER A 570 -3.52 15.31 3.47
N TRP A 571 -2.55 14.58 2.92
CA TRP A 571 -2.66 13.15 2.60
C TRP A 571 -1.31 12.46 2.82
N ARG A 572 -1.32 11.12 2.96
CA ARG A 572 -0.12 10.31 3.14
C ARG A 572 -0.28 9.00 2.34
N PHE A 573 0.72 8.68 1.52
CA PHE A 573 0.88 7.37 0.90
C PHE A 573 2.19 6.75 1.38
N GLY A 574 2.30 5.43 1.31
CA GLY A 574 3.50 4.71 1.70
C GLY A 574 3.29 3.21 1.84
N ASP A 575 4.39 2.52 2.09
CA ASP A 575 4.40 1.08 2.36
C ASP A 575 3.73 0.77 3.71
N ALA A 576 3.24 -0.46 3.90
CA ALA A 576 2.45 -0.86 5.07
C ALA A 576 3.22 -0.76 6.41
N ASP A 577 4.55 -0.88 6.35
CA ASP A 577 5.49 -0.70 7.47
C ASP A 577 5.95 0.76 7.65
N GLY A 578 5.57 1.65 6.73
CA GLY A 578 6.01 3.04 6.70
C GLY A 578 7.47 3.26 6.26
N SER A 579 8.13 2.25 5.68
CA SER A 579 9.54 2.35 5.23
C SER A 579 9.73 3.30 4.05
N LYS A 580 8.74 3.46 3.17
CA LYS A 580 8.69 4.53 2.15
C LYS A 580 7.42 5.33 2.33
N VAL A 581 7.53 6.65 2.29
CA VAL A 581 6.41 7.57 2.56
C VAL A 581 6.44 8.74 1.60
N VAL A 582 5.27 9.13 1.08
CA VAL A 582 5.03 10.43 0.47
C VAL A 582 3.95 11.16 1.27
N GLN A 583 4.27 12.34 1.76
CA GLN A 583 3.44 13.14 2.66
C GLN A 583 3.11 14.49 2.00
N GLY A 584 1.82 14.73 1.80
CA GLY A 584 1.28 16.04 1.40
C GLY A 584 1.05 16.97 2.58
N TYR A 585 1.19 18.27 2.33
CA TYR A 585 0.95 19.38 3.26
C TYR A 585 0.02 20.43 2.62
N LYS A 586 -0.48 21.36 3.43
CA LYS A 586 -1.39 22.45 3.01
C LYS A 586 -0.67 23.80 3.02
N GLY A 587 0.17 24.01 2.01
CA GLY A 587 1.02 25.20 1.88
C GLY A 587 2.41 24.85 1.39
N ASP A 588 3.23 25.88 1.20
CA ASP A 588 4.55 25.75 0.57
C ASP A 588 5.62 25.33 1.58
N VAL A 589 6.17 24.13 1.41
CA VAL A 589 7.26 23.57 2.22
C VAL A 589 8.56 24.32 1.92
N LYS A 590 9.07 25.09 2.91
CA LYS A 590 10.36 25.81 2.83
C LYS A 590 11.44 25.24 3.74
N SER A 591 11.08 24.47 4.77
CA SER A 591 12.02 23.59 5.47
C SER A 591 11.32 22.39 6.10
N LEU A 592 12.10 21.39 6.49
CA LEU A 592 11.64 20.19 7.18
C LEU A 592 12.29 20.08 8.56
N GLU A 593 11.51 19.65 9.55
CA GLU A 593 12.00 19.27 10.88
C GLU A 593 11.62 17.83 11.21
N LEU A 594 12.61 17.05 11.65
CA LEU A 594 12.50 15.65 11.99
C LEU A 594 12.62 15.49 13.51
N TYR A 595 11.61 14.91 14.14
CA TYR A 595 11.54 14.70 15.59
C TYR A 595 11.76 13.23 15.92
N LEU A 596 12.90 12.93 16.56
CA LEU A 596 13.32 11.57 16.91
C LEU A 596 13.36 11.38 18.42
N VAL A 597 12.78 10.28 18.92
CA VAL A 597 12.93 9.94 20.35
C VAL A 597 14.32 9.36 20.61
N GLU A 598 15.05 10.02 21.51
CA GLU A 598 16.27 9.48 22.09
C GLU A 598 15.93 8.58 23.28
N GLN A 599 15.03 9.05 24.16
CA GLN A 599 14.62 8.37 25.39
C GLN A 599 13.11 8.48 25.62
N THR A 600 12.49 7.33 25.90
CA THR A 600 11.11 7.22 26.41
C THR A 600 11.11 7.05 27.93
N LYS A 601 10.03 7.50 28.56
CA LYS A 601 9.66 7.12 29.92
C LYS A 601 8.40 6.28 29.82
N GLU A 602 8.51 5.02 30.20
CA GLU A 602 7.37 4.13 30.38
C GLU A 602 7.11 3.97 31.88
N LEU A 603 5.86 4.14 32.28
CA LEU A 603 5.34 3.87 33.62
C LEU A 603 4.25 2.81 33.46
N LYS A 604 4.31 1.73 34.26
CA LYS A 604 3.34 0.64 34.24
C LYS A 604 2.81 0.39 35.63
N LEU A 605 1.51 0.13 35.71
CA LEU A 605 0.85 -0.41 36.88
C LEU A 605 0.09 -1.68 36.46
N PRO A 606 0.57 -2.88 36.83
CA PRO A 606 -0.31 -4.04 36.91
C PRO A 606 -1.35 -3.80 38.01
N PHE A 607 -2.60 -4.18 37.77
CA PHE A 607 -3.69 -4.01 38.72
C PHE A 607 -4.49 -5.29 38.91
N GLU A 608 -4.93 -5.50 40.15
CA GLU A 608 -5.99 -6.43 40.54
C GLU A 608 -6.97 -5.64 41.41
N VAL A 609 -8.23 -5.60 41.00
CA VAL A 609 -9.35 -4.97 41.70
C VAL A 609 -10.28 -6.08 42.16
N ASN A 610 -10.74 -6.03 43.41
CA ASN A 610 -11.63 -7.01 44.01
C ASN A 610 -12.98 -6.36 44.37
N HIS A 611 -14.04 -7.18 44.41
CA HIS A 611 -15.39 -6.81 44.81
C HIS A 611 -15.97 -5.60 44.04
N ILE A 612 -15.76 -5.58 42.71
CA ILE A 612 -16.08 -4.48 41.77
C ILE A 612 -17.47 -3.85 42.01
N PHE A 613 -18.49 -4.68 42.24
CA PHE A 613 -19.88 -4.22 42.41
C PHE A 613 -20.36 -4.19 43.88
N SER A 614 -19.48 -4.38 44.87
CA SER A 614 -19.84 -4.36 46.29
C SER A 614 -20.02 -2.97 46.89
N HIS A 615 -19.58 -1.92 46.19
CA HIS A 615 -19.63 -0.53 46.65
C HIS A 615 -20.66 0.33 45.92
N GLN A 616 -21.22 -0.15 44.81
CA GLN A 616 -22.29 0.54 44.09
C GLN A 616 -23.65 0.11 44.64
N THR A 617 -24.43 1.03 45.22
CA THR A 617 -25.82 0.76 45.59
C THR A 617 -26.68 0.61 44.33
N VAL A 618 -26.82 -0.64 43.88
CA VAL A 618 -27.72 -1.00 42.77
C VAL A 618 -29.16 -0.69 43.16
N LYS A 619 -29.72 0.39 42.59
CA LYS A 619 -31.18 0.60 42.59
C LYS A 619 -31.81 -0.39 41.61
N PRO A 620 -32.83 -1.17 42.00
CA PRO A 620 -33.44 -2.13 41.10
C PRO A 620 -34.28 -1.45 40.01
N GLU A 621 -33.99 -1.83 38.77
CA GLU A 621 -34.91 -1.96 37.64
C GLU A 621 -35.85 -0.78 37.31
N GLU A 622 -35.36 0.14 36.48
CA GLU A 622 -35.93 0.38 35.13
C GLU A 622 -34.87 1.12 34.28
N ASN A 623 -34.48 0.53 33.15
CA ASN A 623 -33.38 0.96 32.26
C ASN A 623 -31.99 1.08 32.91
N LEU A 624 -31.12 0.09 32.67
CA LEU A 624 -29.69 0.14 33.00
C LEU A 624 -28.91 1.09 32.05
N SER A 625 -29.14 2.38 32.20
CA SER A 625 -28.18 3.42 31.84
C SER A 625 -27.53 3.95 33.12
N ILE A 626 -26.45 3.30 33.57
CA ILE A 626 -25.57 3.88 34.58
C ILE A 626 -24.85 5.04 33.89
N SER A 627 -25.28 6.26 34.19
CA SER A 627 -24.66 7.50 33.72
C SER A 627 -23.84 8.08 34.86
N SER A 628 -22.52 7.88 34.82
CA SER A 628 -21.61 8.68 35.63
C SER A 628 -21.46 10.07 35.00
N SER A 629 -21.89 11.09 35.73
CA SER A 629 -21.74 12.53 35.40
C SER A 629 -22.39 13.02 34.09
N ASN A 630 -23.63 13.50 34.20
CA ASN A 630 -24.10 14.62 33.37
C ASN A 630 -23.26 15.87 33.70
N VAL A 631 -22.13 16.07 33.03
CA VAL A 631 -21.46 17.37 33.01
C VAL A 631 -22.33 18.32 32.20
N ASN A 632 -22.97 19.24 32.91
CA ASN A 632 -23.82 20.26 32.32
C ASN A 632 -22.91 21.28 31.59
N TYR A 633 -22.77 21.16 30.27
CA TYR A 633 -22.18 22.22 29.47
C TYR A 633 -23.03 23.49 29.64
N PRO A 634 -22.43 24.67 29.88
CA PRO A 634 -23.19 25.91 29.83
C PRO A 634 -23.70 26.12 28.40
N LYS A 635 -25.00 25.92 28.19
CA LYS A 635 -25.68 26.26 26.94
C LYS A 635 -25.54 27.77 26.73
N ALA A 636 -24.71 28.16 25.77
CA ALA A 636 -24.70 29.52 25.28
C ALA A 636 -25.99 29.81 24.50
N ILE A 637 -26.64 30.91 24.87
CA ILE A 637 -27.54 31.75 24.05
C ILE A 637 -28.80 31.04 23.49
N THR A 638 -29.96 31.47 24.00
CA THR A 638 -31.27 31.20 23.41
C THR A 638 -31.43 31.90 22.06
N VAL A 639 -31.97 31.17 21.07
CA VAL A 639 -32.47 31.76 19.82
C VAL A 639 -33.96 32.01 19.98
N ASP A 640 -34.28 33.14 20.60
CA ASP A 640 -35.58 33.81 20.45
C ASP A 640 -35.34 34.99 19.49
N ASP A 641 -35.53 34.76 18.19
CA ASP A 641 -35.80 35.75 17.12
C ASP A 641 -35.58 35.07 15.75
N LEU A 642 -36.60 34.35 15.25
CA LEU A 642 -36.63 33.88 13.86
C LEU A 642 -38.06 33.76 13.29
N ASP A 643 -38.93 34.71 13.67
CA ASP A 643 -40.23 34.97 13.03
C ASP A 643 -40.13 36.22 12.13
N ALA A 644 -39.44 36.11 11.01
CA ALA A 644 -39.46 37.15 9.96
C ALA A 644 -39.07 36.61 8.56
N TYR A 645 -39.85 37.01 7.55
CA TYR A 645 -39.56 36.91 6.11
C TYR A 645 -39.48 35.51 5.44
N ASN A 646 -40.65 34.92 5.23
CA ASN A 646 -40.97 34.32 3.94
C ASN A 646 -41.54 35.39 2.99
N SER A 647 -40.76 35.88 2.01
CA SER A 647 -41.28 36.46 0.75
C SER A 647 -40.18 36.77 -0.29
N ILE A 648 -40.61 36.90 -1.56
CA ILE A 648 -39.88 37.41 -2.74
C ILE A 648 -39.04 36.39 -3.54
N ASP A 649 -39.75 35.66 -4.41
CA ASP A 649 -39.65 35.69 -5.89
C ASP A 649 -38.30 35.78 -6.64
N SER A 650 -38.15 34.81 -7.56
CA SER A 650 -37.58 34.86 -8.93
C SER A 650 -36.42 35.80 -9.30
N VAL A 651 -35.35 35.21 -9.87
CA VAL A 651 -35.00 35.23 -11.31
C VAL A 651 -34.22 33.96 -11.66
#